data_AF-A0A954ICL8-F1
#
_entry.id   AF-A0A954ICL8-F1
#
_cell.length_a   1.000
_cell.length_b   1.000
_cell.length_c   1.000
_cell.angle_alpha   90.00
_cell.angle_beta   90.00
_cell.angle_gamma   90.00
#
_symmetry.space_group_name_H-M   'P 1'
#
loop_
_entity.id
_entity.type
_entity.pdbx_description
1 polymer ?
#
loop_
_entity_poly.entity_id
_entity_poly.type
_entity_poly.pdbx_seq_one_letter_code
_entity_poly.pdbx_strand_id
1 'polypeptide(L)'
;FDQWKTEYIERLLAAPQFGERWARYWLDVSRYSDTRGYVFTAEREYKDAWRYREWVIRSLNEDLPYDQFLRMQLAADRLTPDNDPATLAAMGFLTLGRRFLNNPHDIIDDRIDVTMRGMQGLTVGCARCHDHKYDPVSMADYYGLYGVFASSDEPGNDPSPLRLVDRDAPVTPVIFLRGSPGNRGDQVPRRFLRALSPDAPDFSDGSGRLELANAIASSSNPLTGRVAVNRIWMHLFGRGLVDTPSDFGVRTDRPMIPGLMDYLTVRFVESGWSRKDLIRQIVSSRTYQQSSARRVDAERVDPENRLLARMNRSRLDFEAHRDSVLAVADRLEMTVGGTSVDITNPGATPRRTIYAYIDRQNLPGVFRTFDLANPDAHAPRRFQTTVPQQALYQLNSPFIMQNARAIAQAVMSDPNAEARVRRLFRMILRREPSQQEMSAAREFLDSEVRQAGMMRSGWGYGYGPLDQDQGEVAGFIPLPHYEKGRWSGGAEFPDPELRHTMLSRSGGHAGPDRNRCTIRRWTTDIDCVVKVTSQLKHATTQGNGVRGLIVPAGRGIVAEAVAHNSAQDLAADQLSLNAGDAIDFVVDNREDSSFDSFEWRIQIQQAVDGIVVRNWNSERDFEQRQPQQLLDQWSQLAQTLMLTNEFVFVD
;
A
#
# COMPACT_ATOMS: atom_id res chain seq x y z
N PHE A 1 9.04 38.08 4.29
CA PHE A 1 8.91 36.63 4.03
C PHE A 1 9.65 36.37 2.73
N ASP A 2 10.53 35.37 2.66
CA ASP A 2 11.35 35.16 1.46
C ASP A 2 10.46 34.78 0.28
N GLN A 3 10.57 35.52 -0.83
CA GLN A 3 9.74 35.35 -2.03
C GLN A 3 9.73 33.90 -2.53
N TRP A 4 10.89 33.24 -2.53
CA TRP A 4 11.02 31.84 -2.98
C TRP A 4 10.20 30.86 -2.13
N LYS A 5 10.02 31.11 -0.83
CA LYS A 5 9.21 30.23 0.04
C LYS A 5 7.74 30.30 -0.34
N THR A 6 7.24 31.51 -0.62
CA THR A 6 5.86 31.71 -1.07
C THR A 6 5.65 31.00 -2.40
N GLU A 7 6.53 31.23 -3.37
CA GLU A 7 6.46 30.58 -4.69
C GLU A 7 6.53 29.05 -4.57
N TYR A 8 7.36 28.54 -3.65
CA TYR A 8 7.46 27.11 -3.39
C TYR A 8 6.17 26.53 -2.78
N ILE A 9 5.57 27.22 -1.81
CA ILE A 9 4.29 26.83 -1.21
C ILE A 9 3.19 26.81 -2.26
N GLU A 10 3.05 27.86 -3.07
CA GLU A 10 2.03 27.91 -4.13
C GLU A 10 2.22 26.78 -5.16
N ARG A 11 3.47 26.50 -5.54
CA ARG A 11 3.79 25.41 -6.46
C ARG A 11 3.37 24.05 -5.89
N LEU A 12 3.57 23.80 -4.60
CA LEU A 12 3.16 22.55 -3.96
C LEU A 12 1.65 22.45 -3.78
N LEU A 13 0.97 23.55 -3.44
CA LEU A 13 -0.49 23.59 -3.32
C LEU A 13 -1.20 23.44 -4.67
N ALA A 14 -0.57 23.88 -5.76
CA ALA A 14 -1.08 23.74 -7.13
C ALA A 14 -0.77 22.37 -7.76
N ALA A 15 0.19 21.62 -7.23
CA ALA A 15 0.59 20.33 -7.78
C ALA A 15 -0.54 19.29 -7.67
N PRO A 16 -0.83 18.48 -8.71
CA PRO A 16 -1.84 17.41 -8.64
C PRO A 16 -1.61 16.40 -7.50
N GLN A 17 -0.35 16.23 -7.10
CA GLN A 17 0.08 15.34 -6.02
C GLN A 17 -0.38 15.83 -4.63
N PHE A 18 -0.80 17.09 -4.51
CA PHE A 18 -1.43 17.63 -3.31
C PHE A 18 -2.67 16.82 -2.93
N GLY A 19 -3.59 16.64 -3.88
CA GLY A 19 -4.83 15.87 -3.69
C GLY A 19 -4.55 14.42 -3.34
N GLU A 20 -3.59 13.78 -4.02
CA GLU A 20 -3.17 12.40 -3.72
C GLU A 20 -2.64 12.24 -2.29
N ARG A 21 -1.81 13.19 -1.84
CA ARG A 21 -1.25 13.20 -0.47
C ARG A 21 -2.35 13.39 0.57
N TRP A 22 -3.19 14.41 0.40
CA TRP A 22 -4.21 14.78 1.39
C TRP A 22 -5.41 13.84 1.38
N ALA A 23 -5.71 13.20 0.24
CA ALA A 23 -6.79 12.22 0.14
C ALA A 23 -6.56 11.04 1.07
N ARG A 24 -5.31 10.60 1.26
CA ARG A 24 -5.00 9.47 2.13
C ARG A 24 -5.54 9.66 3.55
N TYR A 25 -5.37 10.86 4.09
CA TYR A 25 -5.86 11.17 5.43
C TYR A 25 -7.38 11.11 5.54
N TRP A 26 -8.08 11.56 4.50
CA TRP A 26 -9.54 11.45 4.47
C TRP A 26 -10.01 10.01 4.25
N LEU A 27 -9.31 9.23 3.43
CA LEU A 27 -9.65 7.83 3.16
C LEU A 27 -9.47 6.92 4.38
N ASP A 28 -8.58 7.27 5.31
CA ASP A 28 -8.48 6.63 6.62
C ASP A 28 -9.73 6.91 7.48
N VAL A 29 -10.17 8.16 7.50
CA VAL A 29 -11.38 8.61 8.20
C VAL A 29 -12.63 7.95 7.62
N SER A 30 -12.71 7.85 6.30
CA SER A 30 -13.85 7.27 5.59
C SER A 30 -13.84 5.74 5.58
N ARG A 31 -12.83 5.08 6.17
CA ARG A 31 -12.63 3.62 6.16
C ARG A 31 -12.66 3.01 4.75
N TYR A 32 -11.97 3.64 3.81
CA TYR A 32 -11.92 3.22 2.40
C TYR A 32 -11.41 1.79 2.25
N SER A 33 -12.08 1.02 1.40
CA SER A 33 -11.62 -0.27 0.91
C SER A 33 -12.23 -0.58 -0.46
N ASP A 34 -11.51 -1.35 -1.27
CA ASP A 34 -12.02 -1.90 -2.52
C ASP A 34 -12.95 -3.11 -2.28
N THR A 35 -13.08 -3.63 -1.04
CA THR A 35 -13.88 -4.81 -0.70
C THR A 35 -14.90 -4.60 0.43
N ARG A 36 -15.98 -5.39 0.38
CA ARG A 36 -17.16 -5.34 1.27
C ARG A 36 -16.94 -5.95 2.65
N GLY A 37 -15.85 -6.70 2.84
CA GLY A 37 -15.70 -7.63 3.95
C GLY A 37 -16.28 -9.02 3.62
N TYR A 38 -16.52 -9.82 4.66
CA TYR A 38 -17.12 -11.15 4.50
C TYR A 38 -18.59 -11.02 4.08
N VAL A 39 -18.94 -11.64 2.94
CA VAL A 39 -20.29 -11.75 2.39
C VAL A 39 -20.51 -13.20 1.92
N PHE A 40 -21.69 -13.77 2.15
CA PHE A 40 -21.95 -15.19 1.85
C PHE A 40 -22.17 -15.48 0.36
N THR A 41 -23.05 -14.70 -0.28
CA THR A 41 -23.59 -14.98 -1.62
C THR A 41 -23.44 -13.81 -2.59
N ALA A 42 -22.72 -12.77 -2.20
CA ALA A 42 -22.53 -11.56 -3.00
C ALA A 42 -21.07 -11.42 -3.44
N GLU A 43 -20.87 -10.63 -4.50
CA GLU A 43 -19.54 -10.21 -4.93
C GLU A 43 -18.83 -9.47 -3.79
N ARG A 44 -17.57 -9.87 -3.53
CA ARG A 44 -16.76 -9.37 -2.44
C ARG A 44 -16.20 -7.98 -2.72
N GLU A 45 -16.00 -7.66 -3.98
CA GLU A 45 -15.50 -6.36 -4.41
C GLU A 45 -16.62 -5.32 -4.49
N TYR A 46 -16.28 -4.08 -4.19
CA TYR A 46 -17.11 -2.95 -4.54
C TYR A 46 -16.81 -2.56 -5.98
N LYS A 47 -17.80 -2.75 -6.86
CA LYS A 47 -17.75 -2.19 -8.21
C LYS A 47 -17.44 -0.70 -8.13
N ASP A 48 -16.42 -0.27 -8.86
CA ASP A 48 -16.01 1.14 -8.97
C ASP A 48 -15.63 1.86 -7.67
N ALA A 49 -15.25 1.16 -6.59
CA ALA A 49 -14.82 1.80 -5.33
C ALA A 49 -13.77 2.90 -5.51
N TRP A 50 -12.81 2.66 -6.40
CA TRP A 50 -11.75 3.59 -6.76
C TRP A 50 -12.27 4.97 -7.17
N ARG A 51 -13.49 5.09 -7.74
CA ARG A 51 -14.08 6.38 -8.12
C ARG A 51 -14.32 7.30 -6.93
N TYR A 52 -14.56 6.77 -5.74
CA TYR A 52 -14.64 7.60 -4.53
C TYR A 52 -13.27 8.17 -4.15
N ARG A 53 -12.19 7.37 -4.23
CA ARG A 53 -10.82 7.88 -4.05
C ARG A 53 -10.55 9.00 -5.05
N GLU A 54 -10.89 8.81 -6.33
CA GLU A 54 -10.70 9.85 -7.37
C GLU A 54 -11.49 11.12 -7.05
N TRP A 55 -12.74 10.98 -6.62
CA TRP A 55 -13.56 12.11 -6.23
C TRP A 55 -12.93 12.89 -5.06
N VAL A 56 -12.38 12.20 -4.05
CA VAL A 56 -11.68 12.85 -2.93
C VAL A 56 -10.43 13.58 -3.41
N ILE A 57 -9.60 12.93 -4.25
CA ILE A 57 -8.37 13.54 -4.82
C ILE A 57 -8.73 14.80 -5.61
N ARG A 58 -9.72 14.70 -6.51
CA ARG A 58 -10.20 15.81 -7.34
C ARG A 58 -10.72 16.96 -6.48
N SER A 59 -11.59 16.66 -5.51
CA SER A 59 -12.18 17.67 -4.61
C SER A 59 -11.12 18.43 -3.80
N LEU A 60 -10.03 17.78 -3.42
CA LEU A 60 -8.91 18.43 -2.73
C LEU A 60 -8.06 19.27 -3.68
N ASN A 61 -7.82 18.80 -4.91
CA ASN A 61 -7.07 19.54 -5.92
C ASN A 61 -7.80 20.78 -6.43
N GLU A 62 -9.11 20.69 -6.60
CA GLU A 62 -10.00 21.82 -6.95
C GLU A 62 -10.27 22.74 -5.76
N ASP A 63 -9.81 22.35 -4.56
CA ASP A 63 -10.08 23.05 -3.29
C ASP A 63 -11.57 23.30 -3.07
N LEU A 64 -12.39 22.28 -3.37
CA LEU A 64 -13.82 22.29 -3.10
C LEU A 64 -14.04 22.73 -1.64
N PRO A 65 -14.87 23.77 -1.38
CA PRO A 65 -15.17 24.23 -0.03
C PRO A 65 -15.51 23.07 0.89
N TYR A 66 -14.89 23.01 2.07
CA TYR A 66 -15.02 21.84 2.95
C TYR A 66 -16.47 21.56 3.36
N ASP A 67 -17.28 22.60 3.55
CA ASP A 67 -18.70 22.48 3.84
C ASP A 67 -19.46 21.80 2.68
N GLN A 68 -19.18 22.16 1.42
CA GLN A 68 -19.74 21.50 0.24
C GLN A 68 -19.21 20.07 0.07
N PHE A 69 -17.93 19.84 0.36
CA PHE A 69 -17.34 18.50 0.38
C PHE A 69 -18.06 17.58 1.36
N LEU A 70 -18.44 18.07 2.56
CA LEU A 70 -19.25 17.30 3.50
C LEU A 70 -20.68 17.07 2.98
N ARG A 71 -21.31 18.09 2.40
CA ARG A 71 -22.67 17.98 1.84
C ARG A 71 -22.76 16.91 0.74
N MET A 72 -21.82 16.92 -0.20
CA MET A 72 -21.79 15.94 -1.30
C MET A 72 -21.61 14.51 -0.80
N GLN A 73 -20.81 14.29 0.25
CA GLN A 73 -20.63 12.94 0.78
C GLN A 73 -21.88 12.34 1.43
N LEU A 74 -22.81 13.18 1.90
CA LEU A 74 -24.05 12.73 2.54
C LEU A 74 -25.25 12.74 1.59
N ALA A 75 -25.30 13.66 0.63
CA ALA A 75 -26.49 13.94 -0.17
C ALA A 75 -26.17 14.43 -1.60
N ALA A 76 -25.11 13.94 -2.26
CA ALA A 76 -24.79 14.34 -3.63
C ALA A 76 -25.97 14.13 -4.61
N ASP A 77 -26.74 13.05 -4.47
CA ASP A 77 -27.93 12.78 -5.29
C ASP A 77 -28.99 13.89 -5.23
N ARG A 78 -29.03 14.64 -4.13
CA ARG A 78 -29.96 15.76 -3.92
C ARG A 78 -29.37 17.10 -4.35
N LEU A 79 -28.06 17.17 -4.57
CA LEU A 79 -27.33 18.40 -4.89
C LEU A 79 -26.97 18.52 -6.37
N THR A 80 -26.97 17.39 -7.10
CA THR A 80 -26.60 17.35 -8.52
C THR A 80 -27.76 16.83 -9.37
N PRO A 81 -28.43 17.69 -10.16
CA PRO A 81 -29.61 17.32 -10.95
C PRO A 81 -29.31 16.42 -12.15
N ASP A 82 -28.05 16.37 -12.59
CA ASP A 82 -27.58 15.60 -13.75
C ASP A 82 -27.26 14.13 -13.44
N ASN A 83 -27.26 13.73 -12.16
CA ASN A 83 -26.88 12.38 -11.72
C ASN A 83 -25.53 11.92 -12.29
N ASP A 84 -24.58 12.85 -12.46
CA ASP A 84 -23.25 12.54 -12.96
C ASP A 84 -22.57 11.48 -12.05
N PRO A 85 -22.19 10.30 -12.57
CA PRO A 85 -21.56 9.24 -11.78
C PRO A 85 -20.29 9.70 -11.07
N ALA A 86 -19.55 10.65 -11.67
CA ALA A 86 -18.33 11.14 -11.08
C ALA A 86 -18.58 12.03 -9.86
N THR A 87 -19.74 12.68 -9.76
CA THR A 87 -20.14 13.45 -8.58
C THR A 87 -20.85 12.58 -7.55
N LEU A 88 -21.72 11.66 -7.99
CA LEU A 88 -22.37 10.68 -7.12
C LEU A 88 -21.39 9.77 -6.38
N ALA A 89 -20.17 9.60 -6.91
CA ALA A 89 -19.09 8.88 -6.25
C ALA A 89 -18.75 9.43 -4.85
N ALA A 90 -19.06 10.70 -4.54
CA ALA A 90 -18.90 11.29 -3.22
C ALA A 90 -19.54 10.46 -2.09
N MET A 91 -20.68 9.83 -2.38
CA MET A 91 -21.42 9.02 -1.40
C MET A 91 -20.75 7.69 -1.08
N GLY A 92 -19.61 7.37 -1.71
CA GLY A 92 -18.70 6.31 -1.28
C GLY A 92 -18.34 6.40 0.21
N PHE A 93 -18.36 7.60 0.80
CA PHE A 93 -18.22 7.81 2.24
C PHE A 93 -19.22 7.00 3.09
N LEU A 94 -20.47 6.87 2.62
CA LEU A 94 -21.56 6.12 3.28
C LEU A 94 -21.69 4.69 2.79
N THR A 95 -21.26 4.39 1.56
CA THR A 95 -21.55 3.10 0.88
C THR A 95 -20.38 2.13 0.83
N LEU A 96 -19.13 2.59 0.99
CA LEU A 96 -17.91 1.75 0.98
C LEU A 96 -17.52 1.17 2.36
N GLY A 97 -18.47 1.09 3.30
CA GLY A 97 -18.26 0.51 4.64
C GLY A 97 -18.21 -1.02 4.64
N ARG A 98 -18.11 -1.63 5.83
CA ARG A 98 -18.28 -3.08 5.98
C ARG A 98 -19.76 -3.45 5.83
N ARG A 99 -20.07 -4.64 5.29
CA ARG A 99 -21.46 -5.08 5.10
C ARG A 99 -22.07 -5.89 6.24
N PHE A 100 -21.29 -6.28 7.25
CA PHE A 100 -21.80 -6.95 8.46
C PHE A 100 -22.79 -8.10 8.17
N LEU A 101 -22.47 -8.99 7.22
CA LEU A 101 -23.37 -10.06 6.77
C LEU A 101 -24.73 -9.55 6.26
N ASN A 102 -24.74 -8.35 5.68
CA ASN A 102 -25.92 -7.59 5.26
C ASN A 102 -26.90 -7.27 6.41
N ASN A 103 -26.44 -7.16 7.66
CA ASN A 103 -27.26 -6.69 8.77
C ASN A 103 -27.52 -5.17 8.62
N PRO A 104 -28.76 -4.73 8.33
CA PRO A 104 -29.06 -3.32 8.09
C PRO A 104 -28.79 -2.45 9.32
N HIS A 105 -28.98 -2.99 10.53
CA HIS A 105 -28.79 -2.22 11.76
C HIS A 105 -27.32 -1.85 12.00
N ASP A 106 -26.41 -2.78 11.70
CA ASP A 106 -24.97 -2.55 11.87
C ASP A 106 -24.39 -1.70 10.74
N ILE A 107 -24.94 -1.82 9.52
CA ILE A 107 -24.59 -0.91 8.40
C ILE A 107 -25.00 0.53 8.74
N ILE A 108 -26.20 0.73 9.29
CA ILE A 108 -26.66 2.07 9.68
C ILE A 108 -25.82 2.61 10.85
N ASP A 109 -25.50 1.78 11.84
CA ASP A 109 -24.62 2.16 12.95
C ASP A 109 -23.24 2.62 12.44
N ASP A 110 -22.63 1.90 11.49
CA ASP A 110 -21.37 2.31 10.84
C ASP A 110 -21.49 3.65 10.09
N ARG A 111 -22.62 3.92 9.42
CA ARG A 111 -22.89 5.21 8.76
C ARG A 111 -23.02 6.36 9.76
N ILE A 112 -23.70 6.13 10.88
CA ILE A 112 -23.79 7.10 11.97
C ILE A 112 -22.40 7.35 12.55
N ASP A 113 -21.65 6.28 12.85
CA ASP A 113 -20.33 6.35 13.46
C ASP A 113 -19.35 7.15 12.60
N VAL A 114 -19.20 6.82 11.31
CA VAL A 114 -18.27 7.55 10.43
C VAL A 114 -18.67 9.01 10.29
N THR A 115 -19.98 9.30 10.21
CA THR A 115 -20.47 10.67 10.00
C THR A 115 -20.18 11.51 11.23
N MET A 116 -20.53 11.02 12.41
CA MET A 116 -20.40 11.79 13.65
C MET A 116 -18.95 11.87 14.14
N ARG A 117 -18.18 10.77 14.10
CA ARG A 117 -16.76 10.81 14.45
C ARG A 117 -15.90 11.52 13.40
N GLY A 118 -16.20 11.33 12.12
CA GLY A 118 -15.45 11.93 11.02
C GLY A 118 -15.68 13.43 10.86
N MET A 119 -16.94 13.88 10.93
CA MET A 119 -17.32 15.26 10.63
C MET A 119 -17.59 16.12 11.87
N GLN A 120 -18.05 15.53 12.97
CA GLN A 120 -18.40 16.26 14.21
C GLN A 120 -17.42 16.00 15.35
N GLY A 121 -16.56 14.98 15.23
CA GLY A 121 -15.69 14.57 16.32
C GLY A 121 -16.48 14.18 17.57
N LEU A 122 -17.61 13.49 17.41
CA LEU A 122 -18.43 13.02 18.53
C LEU A 122 -18.68 11.53 18.45
N THR A 123 -18.53 10.85 19.60
CA THR A 123 -18.87 9.44 19.75
C THR A 123 -20.33 9.29 20.14
N VAL A 124 -21.19 8.99 19.15
CA VAL A 124 -22.63 8.81 19.41
C VAL A 124 -23.05 7.34 19.57
N GLY A 125 -22.18 6.38 19.22
CA GLY A 125 -22.53 4.95 19.15
C GLY A 125 -22.98 4.35 20.49
N CYS A 126 -22.52 4.85 21.64
CA CYS A 126 -23.01 4.36 22.95
C CYS A 126 -24.53 4.61 23.12
N ALA A 127 -25.06 5.68 22.51
CA ALA A 127 -26.47 6.04 22.52
C ALA A 127 -27.37 5.03 21.77
N ARG A 128 -26.79 4.01 21.11
CA ARG A 128 -27.54 2.90 20.53
C ARG A 128 -28.30 2.08 21.58
N CYS A 129 -27.73 1.90 22.78
CA CYS A 129 -28.26 0.98 23.79
C CYS A 129 -28.76 1.67 25.07
N HIS A 130 -28.21 2.84 25.38
CA HIS A 130 -28.56 3.67 26.54
C HIS A 130 -28.11 5.11 26.27
N ASP A 131 -28.71 6.12 26.90
CA ASP A 131 -28.24 7.50 26.78
C ASP A 131 -26.73 7.59 27.08
N HIS A 132 -26.01 8.36 26.28
CA HIS A 132 -24.56 8.44 26.39
C HIS A 132 -24.17 8.87 27.81
N LYS A 133 -23.16 8.19 28.38
CA LYS A 133 -22.86 8.27 29.82
C LYS A 133 -22.45 9.67 30.29
N TYR A 134 -21.80 10.45 29.41
CA TYR A 134 -21.20 11.74 29.76
C TYR A 134 -21.63 12.85 28.81
N ASP A 135 -21.44 12.64 27.50
CA ASP A 135 -21.92 13.59 26.50
C ASP A 135 -23.45 13.64 26.44
N PRO A 136 -24.04 14.82 26.18
CA PRO A 136 -25.48 15.04 26.10
C PRO A 136 -26.08 14.47 24.80
N VAL A 137 -25.91 13.18 24.57
CA VAL A 137 -26.45 12.45 23.42
C VAL A 137 -27.41 11.40 23.93
N SER A 138 -28.71 11.63 23.71
CA SER A 138 -29.76 10.69 24.11
C SER A 138 -29.91 9.55 23.10
N MET A 139 -30.58 8.47 23.51
CA MET A 139 -31.04 7.45 22.56
C MET A 139 -31.95 8.06 21.49
N ALA A 140 -32.76 9.06 21.83
CA ALA A 140 -33.61 9.73 20.85
C ALA A 140 -32.81 10.46 19.77
N ASP A 141 -31.66 11.06 20.13
CA ASP A 141 -30.74 11.67 19.16
C ASP A 141 -30.15 10.60 18.23
N TYR A 142 -29.65 9.48 18.80
CA TYR A 142 -29.10 8.38 18.01
C TYR A 142 -30.14 7.78 17.05
N TYR A 143 -31.36 7.50 17.53
CA TYR A 143 -32.41 6.91 16.71
C TYR A 143 -33.01 7.92 15.71
N GLY A 144 -32.91 9.23 15.98
CA GLY A 144 -33.18 10.28 14.99
C GLY A 144 -32.21 10.20 13.80
N LEU A 145 -30.91 10.04 14.06
CA LEU A 145 -29.89 9.80 13.02
C LEU A 145 -30.09 8.44 12.33
N TYR A 146 -30.42 7.39 13.09
CA TYR A 146 -30.77 6.08 12.55
C TYR A 146 -31.89 6.18 11.52
N GLY A 147 -32.94 6.94 11.82
CA GLY A 147 -34.05 7.15 10.89
C GLY A 147 -33.64 7.79 9.57
N VAL A 148 -32.63 8.67 9.57
CA VAL A 148 -32.10 9.27 8.34
C VAL A 148 -31.55 8.20 7.41
N PHE A 149 -30.65 7.36 7.91
CA PHE A 149 -30.02 6.31 7.09
C PHE A 149 -30.93 5.11 6.83
N ALA A 150 -31.88 4.81 7.73
CA ALA A 150 -32.92 3.81 7.51
C ALA A 150 -33.93 4.24 6.43
N SER A 151 -34.02 5.55 6.16
CA SER A 151 -34.86 6.12 5.11
C SER A 151 -34.14 6.27 3.77
N SER A 152 -33.01 5.59 3.60
CA SER A 152 -32.17 5.66 2.39
C SER A 152 -31.94 4.27 1.81
N ASP A 153 -31.87 4.16 0.49
CA ASP A 153 -31.61 2.91 -0.23
C ASP A 153 -30.43 3.01 -1.20
N GLU A 154 -29.79 1.87 -1.48
CA GLU A 154 -28.79 1.70 -2.53
C GLU A 154 -29.49 1.13 -3.76
N PRO A 155 -29.65 1.91 -4.85
CA PRO A 155 -30.42 1.43 -6.00
C PRO A 155 -29.62 0.40 -6.80
N GLY A 156 -30.29 -0.68 -7.21
CA GLY A 156 -29.63 -1.78 -7.94
C GLY A 156 -29.31 -1.51 -9.42
N ASN A 157 -29.97 -0.53 -10.06
CA ASN A 157 -29.97 -0.34 -11.52
C ASN A 157 -29.49 1.04 -11.94
N ASP A 158 -28.24 1.43 -11.62
CA ASP A 158 -28.02 2.86 -11.48
C ASP A 158 -26.66 3.45 -11.94
N PRO A 159 -26.63 4.76 -12.31
CA PRO A 159 -25.48 5.42 -12.94
C PRO A 159 -24.18 5.32 -12.13
N SER A 160 -24.25 5.18 -10.81
CA SER A 160 -23.07 4.95 -9.96
C SER A 160 -23.37 3.93 -8.86
N PRO A 161 -22.59 2.84 -8.74
CA PRO A 161 -22.80 1.81 -7.71
C PRO A 161 -22.51 2.31 -6.28
N LEU A 162 -22.03 3.55 -6.13
CA LEU A 162 -21.70 4.16 -4.84
C LEU A 162 -22.80 5.09 -4.32
N ARG A 163 -23.85 5.33 -5.11
CA ARG A 163 -24.88 6.30 -4.75
C ARG A 163 -25.85 5.74 -3.72
N LEU A 164 -26.42 6.65 -2.94
CA LEU A 164 -27.51 6.40 -2.02
C LEU A 164 -28.66 7.32 -2.42
N VAL A 165 -29.90 6.86 -2.36
CA VAL A 165 -31.10 7.64 -2.67
C VAL A 165 -32.07 7.63 -1.50
N ASP A 166 -32.99 8.59 -1.50
CA ASP A 166 -34.07 8.62 -0.53
C ASP A 166 -35.12 7.55 -0.86
N ARG A 167 -35.68 6.92 0.18
CA ARG A 167 -36.85 6.06 0.04
C ARG A 167 -38.08 6.88 -0.31
N ASP A 168 -38.92 6.35 -1.19
CA ASP A 168 -40.24 6.94 -1.50
C ASP A 168 -41.11 7.09 -0.24
N ALA A 169 -41.02 6.11 0.67
CA ALA A 169 -41.66 6.13 1.98
C ALA A 169 -40.60 6.14 3.08
N PRO A 170 -40.29 7.29 3.67
CA PRO A 170 -39.31 7.37 4.75
C PRO A 170 -39.73 6.59 5.99
N VAL A 171 -38.75 6.07 6.71
CA VAL A 171 -38.95 5.30 7.93
C VAL A 171 -39.14 6.25 9.10
N THR A 172 -40.24 6.13 9.83
CA THR A 172 -40.39 6.71 11.18
C THR A 172 -39.58 5.86 12.17
N PRO A 173 -38.45 6.35 12.71
CA PRO A 173 -37.64 5.54 13.59
C PRO A 173 -38.28 5.38 14.97
N VAL A 174 -37.98 4.26 15.60
CA VAL A 174 -38.31 3.97 17.01
C VAL A 174 -37.03 3.68 17.77
N ILE A 175 -37.02 3.96 19.06
CA ILE A 175 -35.91 3.58 19.92
C ILE A 175 -35.88 2.06 20.07
N PHE A 176 -34.75 1.42 19.76
CA PHE A 176 -34.56 0.01 20.15
C PHE A 176 -34.06 -0.05 21.58
N LEU A 177 -34.90 -0.57 22.48
CA LEU A 177 -34.56 -0.70 23.89
C LEU A 177 -33.39 -1.66 24.06
N ARG A 178 -32.32 -1.16 24.68
CA ARG A 178 -31.03 -1.87 24.81
C ARG A 178 -30.41 -2.26 23.45
N GLY A 179 -30.73 -1.51 22.38
CA GLY A 179 -30.21 -1.75 21.04
C GLY A 179 -30.81 -2.96 20.32
N SER A 180 -31.87 -3.58 20.86
CA SER A 180 -32.50 -4.78 20.29
C SER A 180 -33.64 -4.43 19.32
N PRO A 181 -33.52 -4.70 18.00
CA PRO A 181 -34.55 -4.34 17.02
C PRO A 181 -35.93 -4.97 17.28
N GLY A 182 -35.96 -6.12 17.96
CA GLY A 182 -37.18 -6.79 18.37
C GLY A 182 -37.88 -6.17 19.59
N ASN A 183 -37.23 -5.22 20.28
CA ASN A 183 -37.75 -4.55 21.47
C ASN A 183 -37.86 -3.04 21.21
N ARG A 184 -39.03 -2.62 20.73
CA ARG A 184 -39.29 -1.24 20.28
C ARG A 184 -39.85 -0.38 21.43
N GLY A 185 -39.29 0.80 21.60
CA GLY A 185 -39.79 1.87 22.47
C GLY A 185 -40.46 2.99 21.66
N ASP A 186 -40.34 4.21 22.17
CA ASP A 186 -41.01 5.39 21.62
C ASP A 186 -40.56 5.72 20.18
N GLN A 187 -41.49 6.30 19.41
CA GLN A 187 -41.17 6.93 18.13
C GLN A 187 -40.39 8.21 18.38
N VAL A 188 -39.39 8.45 17.53
CA VAL A 188 -38.61 9.70 17.56
C VAL A 188 -38.59 10.28 16.15
N PRO A 189 -38.63 11.60 15.98
CA PRO A 189 -38.46 12.18 14.66
C PRO A 189 -36.99 12.15 14.27
N ARG A 190 -36.74 12.11 12.96
CA ARG A 190 -35.42 12.34 12.39
C ARG A 190 -35.04 13.79 12.67
N ARG A 191 -33.84 14.03 13.18
CA ARG A 191 -33.33 15.38 13.51
C ARG A 191 -31.82 15.34 13.71
N PHE A 192 -31.20 16.52 13.78
CA PHE A 192 -29.82 16.65 14.24
C PHE A 192 -29.71 16.52 15.77
N LEU A 193 -28.48 16.41 16.29
CA LEU A 193 -28.23 16.32 17.73
C LEU A 193 -28.75 17.56 18.46
N ARG A 194 -29.62 17.39 19.46
CA ARG A 194 -30.15 18.50 20.26
C ARG A 194 -29.07 19.28 21.00
N ALA A 195 -28.00 18.61 21.43
CA ALA A 195 -26.90 19.27 22.12
C ALA A 195 -26.15 20.30 21.27
N LEU A 196 -26.12 20.11 19.95
CA LEU A 196 -25.46 21.04 19.02
C LEU A 196 -26.44 22.02 18.39
N SER A 197 -27.72 21.65 18.33
CA SER A 197 -28.78 22.49 17.80
C SER A 197 -30.08 22.27 18.57
N PRO A 198 -30.26 22.94 19.73
CA PRO A 198 -31.43 22.75 20.60
C PRO A 198 -32.76 23.03 19.90
N ASP A 199 -32.75 24.03 19.01
CA ASP A 199 -33.92 24.52 18.27
C ASP A 199 -34.00 23.97 16.83
N ALA A 200 -33.22 22.94 16.49
CA ALA A 200 -33.27 22.34 15.15
C ALA A 200 -34.69 21.78 14.88
N PRO A 201 -35.27 22.09 13.70
CA PRO A 201 -36.51 21.46 13.29
C PRO A 201 -36.32 19.96 13.07
N ASP A 202 -37.42 19.22 13.17
CA ASP A 202 -37.46 17.83 12.75
C ASP A 202 -37.29 17.75 11.22
N PHE A 203 -36.56 16.74 10.77
CA PHE A 203 -36.29 16.49 9.36
C PHE A 203 -37.52 15.91 8.66
N SER A 204 -37.88 16.50 7.54
CA SER A 204 -39.09 16.18 6.78
C SER A 204 -38.87 16.00 5.28
N ASP A 205 -37.73 16.43 4.72
CA ASP A 205 -37.43 16.28 3.30
C ASP A 205 -36.78 14.92 3.01
N GLY A 206 -37.48 14.09 2.23
CA GLY A 206 -37.00 12.78 1.79
C GLY A 206 -36.49 11.92 2.94
N SER A 207 -35.24 11.48 2.87
CA SER A 207 -34.59 10.70 3.94
C SER A 207 -34.17 11.56 5.14
N GLY A 208 -34.05 12.87 4.99
CA GLY A 208 -33.41 13.77 5.95
C GLY A 208 -31.88 13.86 5.77
N ARG A 209 -31.28 13.17 4.79
CA ARG A 209 -29.82 13.23 4.54
C ARG A 209 -29.34 14.62 4.15
N LEU A 210 -30.08 15.32 3.28
CA LEU A 210 -29.73 16.68 2.88
C LEU A 210 -29.83 17.65 4.08
N GLU A 211 -30.88 17.53 4.89
CA GLU A 211 -31.05 18.34 6.11
C GLU A 211 -29.94 18.06 7.13
N LEU A 212 -29.59 16.79 7.35
CA LEU A 212 -28.44 16.39 8.17
C LEU A 212 -27.14 16.99 7.66
N ALA A 213 -26.93 16.94 6.33
CA ALA A 213 -25.73 17.47 5.70
C ALA A 213 -25.62 18.99 5.85
N ASN A 214 -26.75 19.70 5.73
CA ASN A 214 -26.82 21.15 5.96
C ASN A 214 -26.57 21.51 7.44
N ALA A 215 -27.08 20.73 8.39
CA ALA A 215 -26.84 20.94 9.82
C ALA A 215 -25.37 20.71 10.20
N ILE A 216 -24.73 19.68 9.64
CA ILE A 216 -23.30 19.42 9.79
C ILE A 216 -22.47 20.54 9.16
N ALA A 217 -22.77 20.94 7.93
CA ALA A 217 -21.98 21.90 7.17
C ALA A 217 -22.35 23.38 7.46
N SER A 218 -23.19 23.65 8.47
CA SER A 218 -23.58 25.00 8.86
C SER A 218 -22.39 25.77 9.45
N SER A 219 -22.26 27.05 9.12
CA SER A 219 -21.30 27.96 9.76
C SER A 219 -21.62 28.22 11.24
N SER A 220 -22.87 27.99 11.67
CA SER A 220 -23.26 28.06 13.08
C SER A 220 -22.94 26.78 13.86
N ASN A 221 -22.55 25.69 13.18
CA ASN A 221 -22.17 24.45 13.85
C ASN A 221 -20.80 24.64 14.55
N PRO A 222 -20.72 24.46 15.89
CA PRO A 222 -19.51 24.76 16.62
C PRO A 222 -18.38 23.73 16.41
N LEU A 223 -18.67 22.53 15.90
CA LEU A 223 -17.69 21.44 15.87
C LEU A 223 -17.05 21.25 14.49
N THR A 224 -17.80 21.38 13.41
CA THR A 224 -17.34 21.05 12.05
C THR A 224 -16.03 21.74 11.68
N GLY A 225 -15.96 23.05 11.87
CA GLY A 225 -14.75 23.83 11.60
C GLY A 225 -13.59 23.45 12.52
N ARG A 226 -13.85 23.26 13.82
CA ARG A 226 -12.82 22.90 14.82
C ARG A 226 -12.22 21.52 14.55
N VAL A 227 -13.04 20.55 14.18
CA VAL A 227 -12.60 19.19 13.81
C VAL A 227 -11.73 19.24 12.55
N ALA A 228 -12.16 19.98 11.52
CA ALA A 228 -11.39 20.14 10.28
C ALA A 228 -10.02 20.78 10.53
N VAL A 229 -10.00 21.91 11.26
CA VAL A 229 -8.78 22.63 11.65
C VAL A 229 -7.86 21.73 12.46
N ASN A 230 -8.40 21.01 13.45
CA ASN A 230 -7.60 20.11 14.28
C ASN A 230 -6.93 19.01 13.47
N ARG A 231 -7.63 18.42 12.50
CA ARG A 231 -7.08 17.38 11.62
C ARG A 231 -5.99 17.93 10.71
N ILE A 232 -6.25 19.06 10.05
CA ILE A 232 -5.26 19.71 9.18
C ILE A 232 -4.00 20.07 9.98
N TRP A 233 -4.18 20.65 11.17
CA TRP A 233 -3.10 20.93 12.10
C TRP A 233 -2.33 19.67 12.48
N MET A 234 -3.03 18.60 12.87
CA MET A 234 -2.41 17.33 13.26
C MET A 234 -1.56 16.74 12.14
N HIS A 235 -2.03 16.76 10.89
CA HIS A 235 -1.25 16.23 9.76
C HIS A 235 -0.02 17.07 9.43
N LEU A 236 -0.03 18.36 9.75
CA LEU A 236 1.11 19.27 9.55
C LEU A 236 2.13 19.22 10.70
N PHE A 237 1.68 19.13 11.95
CA PHE A 237 2.55 19.17 13.14
C PHE A 237 2.80 17.81 13.81
N GLY A 238 2.18 16.74 13.31
CA GLY A 238 2.22 15.39 13.87
C GLY A 238 1.32 15.18 15.11
N ARG A 239 0.76 16.25 15.68
CA ARG A 239 -0.12 16.22 16.86
C ARG A 239 -1.19 17.29 16.73
N GLY A 240 -2.42 16.96 17.09
CA GLY A 240 -3.55 17.91 17.06
C GLY A 240 -3.46 18.96 18.15
N LEU A 241 -4.19 20.06 17.98
CA LEU A 241 -4.47 21.00 19.08
C LEU A 241 -5.36 20.33 20.14
N VAL A 242 -6.22 19.41 19.72
CA VAL A 242 -6.93 18.42 20.55
C VAL A 242 -6.39 17.04 20.19
N ASP A 243 -5.92 16.28 21.17
CA ASP A 243 -5.23 15.00 20.96
C ASP A 243 -6.11 13.86 20.46
N THR A 244 -7.44 14.04 20.51
CA THR A 244 -8.48 13.10 20.08
C THR A 244 -9.25 13.66 18.87
N PRO A 245 -8.76 13.46 17.62
CA PRO A 245 -9.33 14.09 16.43
C PRO A 245 -10.80 13.77 16.12
N SER A 246 -11.33 12.70 16.71
CA SER A 246 -12.73 12.26 16.54
C SER A 246 -13.54 12.28 17.84
N ASP A 247 -13.03 12.90 18.90
CA ASP A 247 -13.74 13.00 20.18
C ASP A 247 -13.46 14.36 20.83
N PHE A 248 -14.42 15.26 20.70
CA PHE A 248 -14.50 16.60 21.27
C PHE A 248 -15.54 16.63 22.42
N GLY A 249 -15.86 15.46 22.98
CA GLY A 249 -16.81 15.33 24.09
C GLY A 249 -16.36 16.05 25.36
N VAL A 250 -17.26 16.12 26.33
CA VAL A 250 -17.08 16.87 27.59
C VAL A 250 -15.96 16.32 28.49
N ARG A 251 -15.47 15.11 28.20
CA ARG A 251 -14.36 14.47 28.91
C ARG A 251 -13.03 14.55 28.17
N THR A 252 -13.01 15.14 26.99
CA THR A 252 -11.78 15.38 26.26
C THR A 252 -11.02 16.56 26.87
N ASP A 253 -9.69 16.47 26.86
CA ASP A 253 -8.83 17.59 27.26
C ASP A 253 -9.13 18.83 26.42
N ARG A 254 -9.03 20.00 27.05
CA ARG A 254 -9.16 21.26 26.33
C ARG A 254 -8.09 21.37 25.24
N PRO A 255 -8.38 22.09 24.13
CA PRO A 255 -7.36 22.38 23.15
C PRO A 255 -6.12 22.99 23.81
N MET A 256 -4.96 22.58 23.36
CA MET A 256 -3.68 22.99 23.92
C MET A 256 -3.48 24.51 23.89
N ILE A 257 -3.95 25.15 22.83
CA ILE A 257 -3.94 26.60 22.63
C ILE A 257 -5.36 27.02 22.16
N PRO A 258 -6.33 27.20 23.07
CA PRO A 258 -7.74 27.41 22.70
C PRO A 258 -7.97 28.61 21.77
N GLY A 259 -7.34 29.75 22.09
CA GLY A 259 -7.47 30.96 21.28
C GLY A 259 -6.95 30.79 19.84
N LEU A 260 -5.96 29.91 19.63
CA LEU A 260 -5.46 29.61 18.29
C LEU A 260 -6.44 28.73 17.51
N MET A 261 -7.04 27.71 18.15
CA MET A 261 -8.07 26.88 17.52
C MET A 261 -9.25 27.72 17.06
N ASP A 262 -9.76 28.60 17.93
CA ASP A 262 -10.90 29.46 17.61
C ASP A 262 -10.54 30.43 16.50
N TYR A 263 -9.35 31.06 16.55
CA TYR A 263 -8.88 31.94 15.48
C TYR A 263 -8.80 31.23 14.13
N LEU A 264 -8.15 30.06 14.05
CA LEU A 264 -8.03 29.31 12.80
C LEU A 264 -9.40 28.84 12.29
N THR A 265 -10.30 28.46 13.19
CA THR A 265 -11.66 28.02 12.83
C THR A 265 -12.48 29.15 12.23
N VAL A 266 -12.51 30.32 12.88
CA VAL A 266 -13.22 31.50 12.35
C VAL A 266 -12.66 31.87 10.97
N ARG A 267 -11.34 31.95 10.84
CA ARG A 267 -10.69 32.27 9.56
C ARG A 267 -11.00 31.26 8.46
N PHE A 268 -11.00 29.97 8.79
CA PHE A 268 -11.32 28.90 7.84
C PHE A 268 -12.76 29.01 7.31
N VAL A 269 -13.72 29.34 8.18
CA VAL A 269 -15.12 29.56 7.77
C VAL A 269 -15.26 30.85 6.95
N GLU A 270 -14.64 31.95 7.39
CA GLU A 270 -14.66 33.25 6.70
C GLU A 270 -13.99 33.21 5.32
N SER A 271 -12.96 32.37 5.13
CA SER A 271 -12.28 32.17 3.85
C SER A 271 -13.01 31.16 2.93
N GLY A 272 -14.31 30.96 3.14
CA GLY A 272 -15.12 30.07 2.32
C GLY A 272 -14.75 28.60 2.45
N TRP A 273 -14.26 28.16 3.60
CA TRP A 273 -13.91 26.76 3.88
C TRP A 273 -12.79 26.19 2.98
N SER A 274 -11.93 27.04 2.45
CA SER A 274 -10.75 26.63 1.65
C SER A 274 -9.72 25.91 2.54
N ARG A 275 -9.39 24.68 2.15
CA ARG A 275 -8.38 23.87 2.86
C ARG A 275 -6.99 24.32 2.47
N LYS A 276 -6.78 24.65 1.19
CA LYS A 276 -5.49 25.16 0.72
C LYS A 276 -5.13 26.49 1.38
N ASP A 277 -6.11 27.37 1.60
CA ASP A 277 -5.89 28.64 2.31
C ASP A 277 -5.48 28.43 3.77
N LEU A 278 -6.16 27.54 4.48
CA LEU A 278 -5.80 27.19 5.86
C LEU A 278 -4.40 26.56 5.93
N ILE A 279 -4.09 25.62 5.04
CA ILE A 279 -2.76 24.99 4.96
C ILE A 279 -1.70 26.05 4.67
N ARG A 280 -1.93 26.93 3.67
CA ARG A 280 -1.04 28.04 3.33
C ARG A 280 -0.76 28.93 4.53
N GLN A 281 -1.80 29.29 5.29
CA GLN A 281 -1.67 30.11 6.49
C GLN A 281 -0.79 29.42 7.55
N ILE A 282 -0.99 28.12 7.77
CA ILE A 282 -0.23 27.35 8.74
C ILE A 282 1.24 27.21 8.31
N VAL A 283 1.52 26.77 7.08
CA VAL A 283 2.89 26.49 6.62
C VAL A 283 3.72 27.75 6.37
N SER A 284 3.05 28.90 6.18
CA SER A 284 3.70 30.21 6.12
C SER A 284 3.97 30.82 7.49
N SER A 285 3.51 30.19 8.58
CA SER A 285 3.73 30.71 9.93
C SER A 285 5.19 30.53 10.38
N ARG A 286 5.67 31.45 11.24
CA ARG A 286 6.97 31.28 11.90
C ARG A 286 7.04 29.97 12.68
N THR A 287 5.93 29.54 13.28
CA THR A 287 5.85 28.33 14.10
C THR A 287 6.12 27.07 13.28
N TYR A 288 5.52 26.94 12.09
CA TYR A 288 5.75 25.79 11.21
C TYR A 288 7.17 25.77 10.63
N GLN A 289 7.74 26.95 10.36
CA GLN A 289 9.10 27.08 9.78
C GLN A 289 10.23 26.99 10.81
N GLN A 290 9.94 26.60 12.06
CA GLN A 290 10.99 26.39 13.04
C GLN A 290 11.86 25.19 12.66
N SER A 291 13.12 25.21 13.09
CA SER A 291 13.96 24.02 13.02
C SER A 291 13.45 22.96 13.99
N SER A 292 13.63 21.68 13.66
CA SER A 292 13.47 20.56 14.59
C SER A 292 14.71 20.28 15.45
N ALA A 293 15.75 21.10 15.34
CA ALA A 293 16.95 21.02 16.16
C ALA A 293 16.61 21.03 17.65
N ARG A 294 17.35 20.23 18.41
CA ARG A 294 17.13 20.02 19.84
C ARG A 294 17.30 21.35 20.61
N ARG A 295 16.33 21.68 21.46
CA ARG A 295 16.35 22.87 22.32
C ARG A 295 16.26 22.48 23.80
N VAL A 296 17.42 22.41 24.44
CA VAL A 296 17.54 21.95 25.84
C VAL A 296 16.82 22.88 26.82
N ASP A 297 16.77 24.17 26.54
CA ASP A 297 16.04 25.16 27.33
C ASP A 297 14.52 24.92 27.28
N ALA A 298 13.98 24.66 26.09
CA ALA A 298 12.56 24.37 25.89
C ALA A 298 12.16 23.01 26.47
N GLU A 299 12.99 21.97 26.26
CA GLU A 299 12.74 20.61 26.76
C GLU A 299 12.61 20.54 28.28
N ARG A 300 13.23 21.46 29.03
CA ARG A 300 13.09 21.52 30.50
C ARG A 300 11.70 21.99 30.95
N VAL A 301 11.05 22.83 30.14
CA VAL A 301 9.74 23.40 30.45
C VAL A 301 8.62 22.56 29.85
N ASP A 302 8.84 22.06 28.64
CA ASP A 302 7.88 21.29 27.85
C ASP A 302 8.61 20.13 27.14
N PRO A 303 8.86 19.01 27.85
CA PRO A 303 9.61 17.88 27.31
C PRO A 303 8.95 17.24 26.08
N GLU A 304 7.62 17.33 25.97
CA GLU A 304 6.84 16.80 24.86
C GLU A 304 6.73 17.76 23.67
N ASN A 305 7.31 18.97 23.78
CA ASN A 305 7.21 20.05 22.79
C ASN A 305 5.75 20.35 22.35
N ARG A 306 4.82 20.28 23.31
CA ARG A 306 3.40 20.63 23.15
C ARG A 306 3.25 22.08 22.66
N LEU A 307 3.94 23.01 23.27
CA LEU A 307 3.89 24.44 22.96
C LEU A 307 4.67 24.82 21.69
N LEU A 308 5.23 23.85 20.96
CA LEU A 308 5.91 24.03 19.68
C LEU A 308 7.07 25.04 19.74
N ALA A 309 8.01 24.84 20.67
CA ALA A 309 9.23 25.64 20.75
C ALA A 309 10.26 25.29 19.66
N ARG A 310 10.02 24.18 18.94
CA ARG A 310 10.72 23.68 17.75
C ARG A 310 9.75 22.87 16.88
N MET A 311 10.14 22.55 15.64
CA MET A 311 9.35 21.62 14.82
C MET A 311 9.51 20.17 15.31
N ASN A 312 8.44 19.38 15.18
CA ASN A 312 8.46 17.96 15.52
C ASN A 312 8.94 17.14 14.32
N ARG A 313 9.97 16.32 14.54
CA ARG A 313 10.37 15.31 13.54
C ARG A 313 9.26 14.30 13.38
N SER A 314 8.94 13.97 12.15
CA SER A 314 7.87 13.02 11.83
C SER A 314 8.39 11.93 10.91
N ARG A 315 8.08 10.67 11.22
CA ARG A 315 8.40 9.56 10.32
C ARG A 315 7.51 9.65 9.09
N LEU A 316 8.07 9.35 7.92
CA LEU A 316 7.28 9.13 6.71
C LEU A 316 6.29 7.98 6.95
N ASP A 317 5.03 8.21 6.57
CA ASP A 317 4.06 7.11 6.46
C ASP A 317 4.44 6.16 5.33
N PHE A 318 3.77 5.00 5.28
CA PHE A 318 4.06 3.95 4.32
C PHE A 318 4.08 4.48 2.87
N GLU A 319 3.07 5.27 2.52
CA GLU A 319 2.90 5.83 1.20
C GLU A 319 4.05 6.77 0.84
N ALA A 320 4.38 7.72 1.70
CA ALA A 320 5.47 8.66 1.45
C ALA A 320 6.83 7.95 1.41
N HIS A 321 7.06 6.95 2.27
CA HIS A 321 8.30 6.18 2.28
C HIS A 321 8.46 5.37 0.98
N ARG A 322 7.45 4.58 0.59
CA ARG A 322 7.49 3.77 -0.63
C ARG A 322 7.60 4.63 -1.88
N ASP A 323 6.83 5.71 -1.96
CA ASP A 323 6.89 6.65 -3.09
C ASP A 323 8.26 7.36 -3.15
N SER A 324 8.89 7.66 -2.01
CA SER A 324 10.24 8.25 -1.98
C SER A 324 11.29 7.29 -2.52
N VAL A 325 11.22 6.00 -2.17
CA VAL A 325 12.11 4.96 -2.72
C VAL A 325 11.98 4.88 -4.24
N LEU A 326 10.75 4.87 -4.76
CA LEU A 326 10.49 4.87 -6.21
C LEU A 326 11.00 6.16 -6.87
N ALA A 327 10.80 7.32 -6.23
CA ALA A 327 11.21 8.61 -6.77
C ALA A 327 12.73 8.74 -6.88
N VAL A 328 13.49 8.32 -5.86
CA VAL A 328 14.96 8.37 -5.93
C VAL A 328 15.56 7.34 -6.89
N ALA A 329 14.82 6.27 -7.18
CA ALA A 329 15.16 5.29 -8.20
C ALA A 329 14.73 5.69 -9.62
N ASP A 330 14.12 6.87 -9.80
CA ASP A 330 13.54 7.36 -11.06
C ASP A 330 12.52 6.39 -11.68
N ARG A 331 11.72 5.76 -10.82
CA ARG A 331 10.72 4.76 -11.18
C ARG A 331 9.30 5.15 -10.77
N LEU A 332 9.09 6.28 -10.09
CA LEU A 332 7.76 6.67 -9.63
C LEU A 332 6.88 7.11 -10.81
N GLU A 333 5.78 6.40 -11.04
CA GLU A 333 4.77 6.83 -12.01
C GLU A 333 3.89 7.92 -11.41
N MET A 334 3.84 9.07 -12.09
CA MET A 334 3.14 10.28 -11.64
C MET A 334 1.74 10.45 -12.24
N THR A 335 1.23 9.42 -12.93
CA THR A 335 -0.12 9.39 -13.48
C THR A 335 -1.14 9.52 -12.35
N VAL A 336 -1.98 10.55 -12.41
CA VAL A 336 -3.05 10.77 -11.44
C VAL A 336 -4.28 9.99 -11.89
N GLY A 337 -4.77 9.17 -10.99
CA GLY A 337 -6.02 8.46 -11.06
C GLY A 337 -5.97 7.03 -11.61
N GLY A 338 -7.16 6.49 -11.81
CA GLY A 338 -7.42 5.15 -12.35
C GLY A 338 -7.73 4.11 -11.28
N THR A 339 -7.83 2.85 -11.71
CA THR A 339 -8.22 1.71 -10.85
C THR A 339 -7.16 1.39 -9.80
N SER A 340 -7.55 0.71 -8.72
CA SER A 340 -6.61 0.23 -7.71
C SER A 340 -5.70 -0.89 -8.26
N VAL A 341 -4.47 -1.02 -7.75
CA VAL A 341 -3.47 -2.01 -8.19
C VAL A 341 -2.82 -2.72 -7.01
N ASP A 342 -2.41 -3.97 -7.23
CA ASP A 342 -1.58 -4.69 -6.27
C ASP A 342 -0.14 -4.16 -6.27
N ILE A 343 0.29 -3.64 -5.13
CA ILE A 343 1.63 -3.10 -4.91
C ILE A 343 2.52 -4.02 -4.06
N THR A 344 2.05 -5.24 -3.75
CA THR A 344 2.69 -6.14 -2.79
C THR A 344 3.44 -7.30 -3.42
N ASN A 345 3.26 -7.56 -4.72
CA ASN A 345 3.94 -8.62 -5.45
C ASN A 345 5.41 -8.31 -5.77
N PRO A 346 6.29 -9.33 -5.91
CA PRO A 346 7.64 -9.17 -6.44
C PRO A 346 7.58 -8.65 -7.88
N GLY A 347 8.07 -7.43 -8.13
CA GLY A 347 7.80 -6.67 -9.36
C GLY A 347 6.81 -5.52 -9.19
N ALA A 348 6.45 -5.20 -7.94
CA ALA A 348 5.52 -4.15 -7.54
C ALA A 348 5.55 -2.93 -8.47
N THR A 349 4.35 -2.58 -8.95
CA THR A 349 4.11 -1.49 -9.89
C THR A 349 4.78 -0.17 -9.46
N PRO A 350 5.32 0.61 -10.42
CA PRO A 350 5.86 1.96 -10.17
C PRO A 350 4.83 2.98 -9.67
N ARG A 351 3.55 2.62 -9.64
CA ARG A 351 2.46 3.51 -9.26
C ARG A 351 2.58 4.03 -7.84
N ARG A 352 2.11 5.28 -7.64
CA ARG A 352 1.98 5.88 -6.30
C ARG A 352 1.15 4.99 -5.37
N THR A 353 1.57 4.94 -4.12
CA THR A 353 1.04 4.00 -3.12
C THR A 353 -0.42 4.28 -2.77
N ILE A 354 -0.94 5.50 -2.99
CA ILE A 354 -2.35 5.85 -2.81
C ILE A 354 -3.32 5.01 -3.67
N TYR A 355 -2.82 4.44 -4.78
CA TYR A 355 -3.57 3.58 -5.70
C TYR A 355 -3.50 2.09 -5.33
N ALA A 356 -2.92 1.75 -4.17
CA ALA A 356 -2.91 0.38 -3.68
C ALA A 356 -4.32 -0.18 -3.55
N TYR A 357 -4.51 -1.43 -3.98
CA TYR A 357 -5.71 -2.21 -3.72
C TYR A 357 -5.80 -2.54 -2.23
N ILE A 358 -6.90 -2.12 -1.60
CA ILE A 358 -7.15 -2.27 -0.17
C ILE A 358 -8.22 -3.34 0.04
N ASP A 359 -7.76 -4.55 0.34
CA ASP A 359 -8.62 -5.64 0.78
C ASP A 359 -8.92 -5.51 2.29
N ARG A 360 -10.20 -5.25 2.62
CA ARG A 360 -10.67 -5.11 4.01
C ARG A 360 -10.38 -6.32 4.88
N GLN A 361 -10.53 -7.54 4.36
CA GLN A 361 -10.38 -8.76 5.17
C GLN A 361 -8.95 -9.27 5.19
N ASN A 362 -8.28 -9.22 4.03
CA ASN A 362 -6.97 -9.82 3.83
C ASN A 362 -5.93 -8.73 3.57
N LEU A 363 -5.85 -7.75 4.47
CA LEU A 363 -4.88 -6.68 4.35
C LEU A 363 -3.45 -7.26 4.29
N PRO A 364 -2.62 -6.94 3.30
CA PRO A 364 -1.26 -7.46 3.22
C PRO A 364 -0.42 -7.16 4.47
N GLY A 365 0.48 -8.09 4.83
CA GLY A 365 1.33 -7.95 6.02
C GLY A 365 2.21 -6.70 6.01
N VAL A 366 2.65 -6.25 4.82
CA VAL A 366 3.43 -5.02 4.66
C VAL A 366 2.65 -3.78 5.09
N PHE A 367 1.35 -3.69 4.76
CA PHE A 367 0.53 -2.53 5.16
C PHE A 367 0.36 -2.45 6.67
N ARG A 368 0.15 -3.59 7.34
CA ARG A 368 0.11 -3.65 8.81
C ARG A 368 1.45 -3.28 9.44
N THR A 369 2.55 -3.76 8.85
CA THR A 369 3.91 -3.49 9.36
C THR A 369 4.25 -2.01 9.33
N PHE A 370 3.73 -1.27 8.35
CA PHE A 370 3.93 0.18 8.20
C PHE A 370 2.69 1.01 8.58
N ASP A 371 1.90 0.50 9.54
CA ASP A 371 0.86 1.25 10.22
C ASP A 371 -0.25 1.83 9.32
N LEU A 372 -0.57 1.18 8.19
CA LEU A 372 -1.73 1.56 7.39
C LEU A 372 -3.00 1.47 8.25
N ALA A 373 -3.91 2.44 8.08
CA ALA A 373 -5.18 2.44 8.78
C ALA A 373 -5.97 1.14 8.50
N ASN A 374 -6.59 0.58 9.54
CA ASN A 374 -7.45 -0.57 9.38
C ASN A 374 -8.72 -0.15 8.62
N PRO A 375 -8.99 -0.68 7.41
CA PRO A 375 -10.16 -0.31 6.64
C PRO A 375 -11.48 -0.76 7.27
N ASP A 376 -11.48 -1.64 8.29
CA ASP A 376 -12.71 -2.13 8.92
C ASP A 376 -13.50 -1.07 9.69
N ALA A 377 -12.86 0.01 10.12
CA ALA A 377 -13.49 1.04 10.94
C ALA A 377 -12.89 2.41 10.67
N HIS A 378 -13.62 3.47 11.03
CA HIS A 378 -13.09 4.83 10.96
C HIS A 378 -11.80 4.96 11.80
N ALA A 379 -10.76 5.52 11.20
CA ALA A 379 -9.46 5.75 11.81
C ALA A 379 -9.20 7.25 12.01
N PRO A 380 -9.26 7.79 13.25
CA PRO A 380 -9.03 9.22 13.52
C PRO A 380 -7.59 9.67 13.24
N ARG A 381 -6.64 8.75 13.43
CA ARG A 381 -5.19 8.89 13.26
C ARG A 381 -4.59 7.49 13.14
N ARG A 382 -3.42 7.37 12.52
CA ARG A 382 -2.62 6.14 12.52
C ARG A 382 -1.73 6.10 13.76
N PHE A 383 -1.58 4.92 14.36
CA PHE A 383 -0.59 4.71 15.42
C PHE A 383 0.75 4.46 14.75
N GLN A 384 1.78 5.22 15.12
CA GLN A 384 3.12 4.98 14.58
C GLN A 384 3.83 3.97 15.47
N THR A 385 4.19 2.82 14.91
CA THR A 385 5.01 1.83 15.59
C THR A 385 6.45 1.90 15.10
N THR A 386 7.40 1.53 15.96
CA THR A 386 8.80 1.32 15.60
C THR A 386 9.12 -0.13 15.92
N VAL A 387 9.07 -0.98 14.89
CA VAL A 387 9.20 -2.43 15.06
C VAL A 387 10.33 -2.98 14.18
N PRO A 388 11.08 -4.01 14.62
CA PRO A 388 12.18 -4.58 13.85
C PRO A 388 11.79 -5.05 12.44
N GLN A 389 10.53 -5.45 12.25
CA GLN A 389 9.98 -5.90 10.98
C GLN A 389 10.06 -4.82 9.89
N GLN A 390 9.94 -3.54 10.24
CA GLN A 390 10.08 -2.44 9.28
C GLN A 390 11.53 -2.33 8.76
N ALA A 391 12.53 -2.46 9.64
CA ALA A 391 13.94 -2.47 9.26
C ALA A 391 14.29 -3.74 8.46
N LEU A 392 13.79 -4.91 8.89
CA LEU A 392 13.98 -6.16 8.15
C LEU A 392 13.33 -6.12 6.76
N TYR A 393 12.18 -5.47 6.61
CA TYR A 393 11.59 -5.23 5.30
C TYR A 393 12.53 -4.38 4.42
N GLN A 394 13.09 -3.29 4.96
CA GLN A 394 14.02 -2.45 4.22
C GLN A 394 15.31 -3.19 3.81
N LEU A 395 15.78 -4.14 4.63
CA LEU A 395 16.97 -4.93 4.33
C LEU A 395 16.72 -6.06 3.31
N ASN A 396 15.55 -6.71 3.36
CA ASN A 396 15.35 -8.01 2.68
C ASN A 396 14.24 -8.00 1.62
N SER A 397 13.48 -6.91 1.49
CA SER A 397 12.37 -6.83 0.53
C SER A 397 12.91 -6.80 -0.91
N PRO A 398 12.39 -7.65 -1.82
CA PRO A 398 12.71 -7.59 -3.25
C PRO A 398 12.46 -6.21 -3.85
N PHE A 399 11.43 -5.49 -3.37
CA PHE A 399 11.14 -4.12 -3.81
C PHE A 399 12.30 -3.17 -3.49
N ILE A 400 12.86 -3.24 -2.28
CA ILE A 400 13.95 -2.35 -1.87
C ILE A 400 15.23 -2.71 -2.62
N MET A 401 15.53 -4.01 -2.73
CA MET A 401 16.71 -4.49 -3.46
C MET A 401 16.65 -4.10 -4.94
N GLN A 402 15.49 -4.20 -5.59
CA GLN A 402 15.33 -3.80 -6.99
C GLN A 402 15.56 -2.29 -7.19
N ASN A 403 15.04 -1.46 -6.30
CA ASN A 403 15.25 -0.01 -6.37
C ASN A 403 16.70 0.37 -6.03
N ALA A 404 17.34 -0.32 -5.08
CA ALA A 404 18.75 -0.13 -4.76
C ALA A 404 19.66 -0.39 -5.98
N ARG A 405 19.38 -1.46 -6.74
CA ARG A 405 20.08 -1.74 -8.01
C ARG A 405 19.88 -0.65 -9.05
N ALA A 406 18.64 -0.18 -9.21
CA ALA A 406 18.34 0.89 -10.17
C ALA A 406 19.08 2.19 -9.82
N ILE A 407 19.11 2.57 -8.54
CA ILE A 407 19.83 3.75 -8.05
C ILE A 407 21.34 3.61 -8.28
N ALA A 408 21.92 2.45 -7.95
CA ALA A 408 23.34 2.18 -8.18
C ALA A 408 23.68 2.24 -9.67
N GLN A 409 22.88 1.61 -10.53
CA GLN A 409 23.09 1.63 -11.98
C GLN A 409 23.09 3.05 -12.55
N ALA A 410 22.24 3.94 -12.03
CA ALA A 410 22.12 5.33 -12.50
C ALA A 410 23.40 6.16 -12.30
N VAL A 411 24.29 5.78 -11.38
CA VAL A 411 25.56 6.47 -11.13
C VAL A 411 26.75 5.81 -11.83
N MET A 412 26.60 4.60 -12.38
CA MET A 412 27.74 3.84 -12.93
C MET A 412 28.44 4.54 -14.11
N SER A 413 27.76 5.42 -14.82
CA SER A 413 28.33 6.25 -15.89
C SER A 413 29.19 7.42 -15.39
N ASP A 414 29.17 7.73 -14.09
CA ASP A 414 29.99 8.79 -13.51
C ASP A 414 31.48 8.39 -13.52
N PRO A 415 32.40 9.37 -13.69
CA PRO A 415 33.78 9.13 -14.09
C PRO A 415 34.65 8.41 -13.05
N ASN A 416 34.33 8.52 -11.77
CA ASN A 416 35.09 7.90 -10.69
C ASN A 416 34.22 7.59 -9.47
N ALA A 417 34.74 6.79 -8.54
CA ALA A 417 34.01 6.36 -7.34
C ALA A 417 33.56 7.54 -6.46
N GLU A 418 34.37 8.59 -6.32
CA GLU A 418 34.00 9.76 -5.53
C GLU A 418 32.78 10.48 -6.13
N ALA A 419 32.77 10.70 -7.45
CA ALA A 419 31.66 11.31 -8.16
C ALA A 419 30.37 10.49 -7.99
N ARG A 420 30.48 9.16 -8.07
CA ARG A 420 29.36 8.23 -7.83
C ARG A 420 28.78 8.37 -6.43
N VAL A 421 29.64 8.35 -5.41
CA VAL A 421 29.23 8.54 -4.00
C VAL A 421 28.53 9.89 -3.83
N ARG A 422 29.11 10.99 -4.33
CA ARG A 422 28.48 12.32 -4.26
C ARG A 422 27.11 12.35 -4.95
N ARG A 423 26.97 11.67 -6.10
CA ARG A 423 25.70 11.60 -6.80
C ARG A 423 24.66 10.77 -6.04
N LEU A 424 25.05 9.64 -5.43
CA LEU A 424 24.16 8.84 -4.56
C LEU A 424 23.61 9.68 -3.40
N PHE A 425 24.47 10.41 -2.69
CA PHE A 425 24.06 11.30 -1.60
C PHE A 425 23.10 12.41 -2.07
N ARG A 426 23.39 13.04 -3.22
CA ARG A 426 22.49 14.06 -3.79
C ARG A 426 21.16 13.50 -4.27
N MET A 427 21.14 12.27 -4.78
CA MET A 427 19.90 11.61 -5.22
C MET A 427 19.02 11.21 -4.05
N ILE A 428 19.60 10.59 -3.01
CA ILE A 428 18.85 9.98 -1.91
C ILE A 428 18.62 10.98 -0.76
N LEU A 429 19.66 11.69 -0.32
CA LEU A 429 19.62 12.57 0.86
C LEU A 429 19.57 14.06 0.51
N ARG A 430 19.61 14.42 -0.79
CA ARG A 430 19.53 15.80 -1.28
C ARG A 430 20.62 16.75 -0.74
N ARG A 431 21.77 16.21 -0.37
CA ARG A 431 22.97 16.97 0.06
C ARG A 431 24.26 16.29 -0.38
N GLU A 432 25.39 16.96 -0.17
CA GLU A 432 26.71 16.36 -0.30
C GLU A 432 27.02 15.46 0.93
N PRO A 433 27.83 14.40 0.75
CA PRO A 433 28.39 13.66 1.88
C PRO A 433 29.35 14.56 2.67
N SER A 434 29.36 14.40 3.98
CA SER A 434 30.44 14.92 4.82
C SER A 434 31.76 14.19 4.52
N GLN A 435 32.89 14.74 4.98
CA GLN A 435 34.18 14.09 4.79
C GLN A 435 34.23 12.70 5.42
N GLN A 436 33.62 12.53 6.61
CA GLN A 436 33.55 11.23 7.28
C GLN A 436 32.70 10.22 6.50
N GLU A 437 31.55 10.64 5.97
CA GLU A 437 30.69 9.79 5.14
C GLU A 437 31.36 9.40 3.82
N MET A 438 32.10 10.31 3.19
CA MET A 438 32.88 10.03 1.99
C MET A 438 33.98 8.99 2.27
N SER A 439 34.73 9.17 3.36
CA SER A 439 35.76 8.20 3.77
C SER A 439 35.16 6.82 4.06
N ALA A 440 34.06 6.75 4.81
CA ALA A 440 33.39 5.50 5.14
C ALA A 440 32.81 4.79 3.91
N ALA A 441 32.21 5.54 2.98
CA ALA A 441 31.72 4.98 1.72
C ALA A 441 32.86 4.38 0.88
N ARG A 442 34.00 5.08 0.80
CA ARG A 442 35.18 4.59 0.08
C ARG A 442 35.76 3.33 0.73
N GLU A 443 35.92 3.33 2.05
CA GLU A 443 36.40 2.15 2.79
C GLU A 443 35.47 0.94 2.57
N PHE A 444 34.15 1.15 2.58
CA PHE A 444 33.18 0.09 2.30
C PHE A 444 33.30 -0.44 0.86
N LEU A 445 33.44 0.44 -0.13
CA LEU A 445 33.58 0.07 -1.54
C LEU A 445 34.92 -0.63 -1.84
N ASP A 446 35.99 -0.22 -1.16
CA ASP A 446 37.34 -0.79 -1.31
C ASP A 446 37.51 -2.07 -0.47
N SER A 447 36.59 -2.36 0.46
CA SER A 447 36.66 -3.56 1.28
C SER A 447 36.57 -4.80 0.39
N GLU A 448 37.50 -5.76 0.57
CA GLU A 448 37.34 -7.11 0.05
C GLU A 448 36.13 -7.74 0.73
N VAL A 449 34.95 -7.53 0.17
CA VAL A 449 33.81 -8.35 0.53
C VAL A 449 34.21 -9.76 0.15
N ARG A 450 34.39 -10.62 1.15
CA ARG A 450 34.33 -12.07 1.00
C ARG A 450 32.93 -12.41 0.44
N GLN A 451 32.72 -12.19 -0.85
CA GLN A 451 31.54 -12.67 -1.57
C GLN A 451 31.51 -14.20 -1.56
N ALA A 452 32.66 -14.83 -1.33
CA ALA A 452 32.87 -16.29 -1.25
C ALA A 452 32.22 -16.99 -0.03
N GLY A 453 31.18 -16.44 0.61
CA GLY A 453 30.65 -17.06 1.84
C GLY A 453 29.18 -16.85 2.21
N MET A 454 28.34 -16.26 1.35
CA MET A 454 26.91 -16.04 1.68
C MET A 454 25.92 -16.27 0.53
N MET A 455 26.32 -16.93 -0.55
CA MET A 455 25.32 -17.62 -1.38
C MET A 455 24.74 -18.77 -0.54
N ARG A 456 23.45 -19.08 -0.72
CA ARG A 456 22.91 -20.35 -0.20
C ARG A 456 22.84 -21.28 -1.38
N SER A 457 23.43 -22.46 -1.25
CA SER A 457 23.17 -23.51 -2.23
C SER A 457 21.66 -23.73 -2.33
N GLY A 458 21.12 -23.88 -3.54
CA GLY A 458 19.68 -24.00 -3.70
C GLY A 458 19.18 -23.97 -5.12
N TRP A 459 17.88 -24.23 -5.25
CA TRP A 459 17.17 -24.30 -6.52
C TRP A 459 16.50 -22.97 -6.87
N GLY A 460 16.79 -22.42 -8.05
CA GLY A 460 16.05 -21.34 -8.70
C GLY A 460 15.13 -21.88 -9.80
N TYR A 461 14.03 -21.16 -10.06
CA TYR A 461 13.00 -21.57 -11.03
C TYR A 461 12.74 -20.41 -11.98
N GLY A 462 13.10 -20.56 -13.25
CA GLY A 462 13.14 -19.44 -14.16
C GLY A 462 12.99 -19.82 -15.61
N TYR A 463 13.29 -18.86 -16.46
CA TYR A 463 13.39 -19.02 -17.89
C TYR A 463 14.52 -18.16 -18.45
N GLY A 464 14.93 -18.41 -19.68
CA GLY A 464 15.88 -17.55 -20.35
C GLY A 464 16.44 -18.10 -21.67
N PRO A 465 17.29 -17.31 -22.35
CA PRO A 465 17.83 -17.67 -23.64
C PRO A 465 18.97 -18.70 -23.52
N LEU A 466 18.94 -19.70 -24.40
CA LEU A 466 20.04 -20.61 -24.63
C LEU A 466 20.83 -20.17 -25.87
N ASP A 467 22.09 -19.78 -25.69
CA ASP A 467 23.03 -19.51 -26.78
C ASP A 467 23.58 -20.84 -27.32
N GLN A 468 23.29 -21.13 -28.59
CA GLN A 468 23.69 -22.40 -29.21
C GLN A 468 25.14 -22.42 -29.66
N ASP A 469 25.72 -21.26 -29.97
CA ASP A 469 27.09 -21.17 -30.46
C ASP A 469 28.07 -21.39 -29.30
N GLN A 470 27.69 -20.91 -28.11
CA GLN A 470 28.49 -21.04 -26.89
C GLN A 470 28.04 -22.24 -26.02
N GLY A 471 26.82 -22.74 -26.22
CA GLY A 471 26.25 -23.80 -25.40
C GLY A 471 25.92 -23.35 -23.97
N GLU A 472 25.60 -22.07 -23.78
CA GLU A 472 25.41 -21.46 -22.45
C GLU A 472 24.04 -20.82 -22.29
N VAL A 473 23.60 -20.69 -21.04
CA VAL A 473 22.42 -19.90 -20.68
C VAL A 473 22.82 -18.43 -20.59
N ALA A 474 22.52 -17.66 -21.63
CA ALA A 474 22.91 -16.26 -21.74
C ALA A 474 22.18 -15.33 -20.74
N GLY A 475 21.09 -15.81 -20.13
CA GLY A 475 20.39 -15.10 -19.06
C GLY A 475 19.43 -16.01 -18.31
N PHE A 476 19.24 -15.74 -17.02
CA PHE A 476 18.25 -16.44 -16.19
C PHE A 476 17.34 -15.43 -15.51
N ILE A 477 16.04 -15.53 -15.79
CA ILE A 477 15.00 -14.67 -15.26
C ILE A 477 14.10 -15.53 -14.35
N PRO A 478 14.05 -15.26 -13.04
CA PRO A 478 13.15 -15.96 -12.11
C PRO A 478 11.69 -15.85 -12.55
N LEU A 479 10.96 -16.97 -12.48
CA LEU A 479 9.49 -16.95 -12.61
C LEU A 479 8.90 -16.22 -11.40
N PRO A 480 8.07 -15.18 -11.60
CA PRO A 480 7.69 -14.28 -10.52
C PRO A 480 6.52 -14.80 -9.65
N HIS A 481 5.71 -15.73 -10.15
CA HIS A 481 4.47 -16.16 -9.49
C HIS A 481 4.56 -17.60 -9.00
N TYR A 482 4.20 -17.85 -7.74
CA TYR A 482 4.04 -19.19 -7.18
C TYR A 482 2.61 -19.40 -6.68
N GLU A 483 1.90 -20.34 -7.29
CA GLU A 483 0.54 -20.69 -6.89
C GLU A 483 0.25 -22.15 -7.19
N LYS A 484 -0.56 -22.82 -6.36
CA LYS A 484 -0.98 -24.22 -6.55
C LYS A 484 0.19 -25.19 -6.81
N GLY A 485 1.33 -24.96 -6.15
CA GLY A 485 2.50 -25.84 -6.22
C GLY A 485 3.35 -25.69 -7.49
N ARG A 486 3.18 -24.62 -8.26
CA ARG A 486 3.98 -24.30 -9.46
C ARG A 486 4.47 -22.86 -9.47
N TRP A 487 5.65 -22.66 -10.05
CA TRP A 487 6.16 -21.38 -10.51
C TRP A 487 5.68 -21.11 -11.95
N SER A 488 5.22 -19.91 -12.25
CA SER A 488 4.73 -19.50 -13.58
C SER A 488 5.05 -18.03 -13.90
N GLY A 489 4.83 -17.63 -15.15
CA GLY A 489 5.07 -16.27 -15.65
C GLY A 489 4.21 -15.19 -14.99
N GLY A 490 2.98 -15.53 -14.62
CA GLY A 490 2.04 -14.62 -13.99
C GLY A 490 0.95 -15.36 -13.21
N ALA A 491 0.00 -14.57 -12.68
CA ALA A 491 -1.18 -15.06 -11.98
C ALA A 491 -2.22 -15.70 -12.92
N GLU A 492 -2.28 -15.20 -14.16
CA GLU A 492 -3.02 -15.84 -15.24
C GLU A 492 -2.19 -16.97 -15.85
N PHE A 493 -2.86 -18.09 -16.15
CA PHE A 493 -2.22 -19.23 -16.79
C PHE A 493 -3.12 -19.78 -17.91
N PRO A 494 -2.64 -19.83 -19.16
CA PRO A 494 -1.29 -19.49 -19.62
C PRO A 494 -0.96 -17.99 -19.51
N ASP A 495 0.31 -17.68 -19.31
CA ASP A 495 0.84 -16.31 -19.27
C ASP A 495 0.81 -15.68 -20.68
N PRO A 496 0.49 -14.38 -20.83
CA PRO A 496 0.44 -13.73 -22.15
C PRO A 496 1.75 -13.79 -22.95
N GLU A 497 2.90 -13.74 -22.27
CA GLU A 497 4.23 -13.74 -22.91
C GLU A 497 4.88 -15.12 -22.86
N LEU A 498 4.90 -15.75 -21.69
CA LEU A 498 5.55 -17.04 -21.43
C LEU A 498 4.66 -18.24 -21.70
N ARG A 499 3.40 -18.02 -22.11
CA ARG A 499 2.43 -19.08 -22.43
C ARG A 499 2.32 -20.09 -21.27
N HIS A 500 2.54 -21.37 -21.55
CA HIS A 500 2.38 -22.45 -20.58
C HIS A 500 3.63 -22.68 -19.72
N THR A 501 4.70 -21.90 -19.89
CA THR A 501 5.95 -22.04 -19.12
C THR A 501 5.67 -22.06 -17.62
N MET A 502 6.02 -23.19 -17.00
CA MET A 502 5.88 -23.39 -15.57
C MET A 502 6.87 -24.43 -15.07
N LEU A 503 7.17 -24.38 -13.78
CA LEU A 503 7.95 -25.38 -13.07
C LEU A 503 7.17 -25.83 -11.84
N SER A 504 6.99 -27.13 -11.68
CA SER A 504 6.34 -27.77 -10.53
C SER A 504 7.35 -28.62 -9.76
N ARG A 505 6.92 -29.23 -8.66
CA ARG A 505 7.77 -30.17 -7.90
C ARG A 505 8.43 -31.23 -8.80
N SER A 506 7.66 -31.87 -9.67
CA SER A 506 8.09 -33.03 -10.47
C SER A 506 8.56 -32.69 -11.89
N GLY A 507 8.36 -31.46 -12.38
CA GLY A 507 8.68 -31.12 -13.76
C GLY A 507 8.26 -29.72 -14.16
N GLY A 508 7.60 -29.60 -15.31
CA GLY A 508 7.21 -28.31 -15.86
C GLY A 508 6.58 -28.40 -17.24
N HIS A 509 6.62 -27.27 -17.95
CA HIS A 509 6.26 -27.17 -19.35
C HIS A 509 7.35 -26.40 -20.09
N ALA A 510 7.71 -26.82 -21.30
CA ALA A 510 8.75 -26.17 -22.08
C ALA A 510 8.42 -24.70 -22.39
N GLY A 511 9.47 -23.92 -22.62
CA GLY A 511 9.41 -22.54 -23.09
C GLY A 511 8.67 -22.37 -24.41
N PRO A 512 8.11 -21.18 -24.72
CA PRO A 512 7.49 -20.93 -26.02
C PRO A 512 8.50 -20.89 -27.17
N ASP A 513 9.77 -20.63 -26.88
CA ASP A 513 10.88 -20.60 -27.84
C ASP A 513 12.24 -20.69 -27.12
N ARG A 514 13.31 -20.71 -27.91
CA ARG A 514 14.71 -20.82 -27.46
C ARG A 514 15.26 -19.59 -26.73
N ASN A 515 14.60 -18.45 -26.82
CA ASN A 515 14.95 -17.26 -26.03
C ASN A 515 14.30 -17.30 -24.64
N ARG A 516 13.34 -18.22 -24.44
CA ARG A 516 12.51 -18.31 -23.24
C ARG A 516 12.40 -19.76 -22.79
N CYS A 517 13.51 -20.51 -22.83
CA CYS A 517 13.58 -21.89 -22.36
C CYS A 517 13.19 -21.97 -20.88
N THR A 518 12.59 -23.09 -20.46
CA THR A 518 12.26 -23.31 -19.05
C THR A 518 13.50 -23.81 -18.32
N ILE A 519 13.90 -23.16 -17.23
CA ILE A 519 15.18 -23.43 -16.57
C ILE A 519 14.96 -23.70 -15.07
N ARG A 520 15.36 -24.89 -14.63
CA ARG A 520 15.61 -25.14 -13.20
C ARG A 520 17.10 -24.96 -12.96
N ARG A 521 17.48 -23.97 -12.13
CA ARG A 521 18.88 -23.63 -11.84
C ARG A 521 19.27 -24.19 -10.48
N TRP A 522 20.39 -24.87 -10.36
CA TRP A 522 21.00 -25.18 -9.07
C TRP A 522 22.28 -24.36 -8.89
N THR A 523 22.47 -23.71 -7.76
CA THR A 523 23.67 -22.91 -7.45
C THR A 523 24.38 -23.51 -6.24
N THR A 524 25.71 -23.51 -6.25
CA THR A 524 26.52 -23.90 -5.09
C THR A 524 27.00 -22.68 -4.29
N ASP A 525 27.13 -22.84 -2.97
CA ASP A 525 27.73 -21.85 -2.06
C ASP A 525 29.15 -22.22 -1.60
N ILE A 526 29.69 -23.32 -2.10
CA ILE A 526 31.03 -23.83 -1.78
C ILE A 526 31.73 -24.31 -3.05
N ASP A 527 33.07 -24.25 -3.03
CA ASP A 527 33.90 -24.93 -4.02
C ASP A 527 33.69 -26.44 -3.85
N CYS A 528 33.30 -27.13 -4.93
CA CYS A 528 32.93 -28.53 -4.85
C CYS A 528 33.09 -29.26 -6.19
N VAL A 529 33.06 -30.58 -6.12
CA VAL A 529 32.86 -31.45 -7.27
C VAL A 529 31.46 -32.04 -7.16
N VAL A 530 30.68 -31.94 -8.23
CA VAL A 530 29.33 -32.51 -8.24
C VAL A 530 29.20 -33.67 -9.22
N LYS A 531 28.33 -34.61 -8.83
CA LYS A 531 27.81 -35.66 -9.70
C LYS A 531 26.31 -35.46 -9.86
N VAL A 532 25.85 -35.41 -11.10
CA VAL A 532 24.45 -35.21 -11.46
C VAL A 532 23.89 -36.51 -12.04
N THR A 533 22.76 -36.95 -11.52
CA THR A 533 21.95 -38.02 -12.12
C THR A 533 20.51 -37.54 -12.26
N SER A 534 19.90 -37.74 -13.41
CA SER A 534 18.55 -37.25 -13.68
C SER A 534 17.82 -38.11 -14.71
N GLN A 535 16.49 -38.01 -14.70
CA GLN A 535 15.64 -38.63 -15.69
C GLN A 535 14.60 -37.63 -16.17
N LEU A 536 14.65 -37.31 -17.46
CA LEU A 536 13.67 -36.49 -18.18
C LEU A 536 12.63 -37.40 -18.80
N LYS A 537 11.35 -37.09 -18.62
CA LYS A 537 10.24 -37.86 -19.18
C LYS A 537 9.21 -36.96 -19.80
N HIS A 538 8.80 -37.34 -21.01
CA HIS A 538 7.68 -36.75 -21.73
C HIS A 538 6.67 -37.85 -22.02
N ALA A 539 5.51 -37.81 -21.36
CA ALA A 539 4.58 -38.94 -21.33
C ALA A 539 3.53 -38.94 -22.44
N THR A 540 3.34 -37.82 -23.13
CA THR A 540 2.30 -37.71 -24.17
C THR A 540 2.81 -38.18 -25.53
N THR A 541 1.88 -38.73 -26.32
CA THR A 541 2.05 -39.10 -27.73
C THR A 541 1.74 -37.95 -28.68
N GLN A 542 1.15 -36.87 -28.18
CA GLN A 542 0.88 -35.63 -28.90
C GLN A 542 2.04 -34.65 -28.77
N GLY A 543 2.21 -33.75 -29.73
CA GLY A 543 3.32 -32.79 -29.76
C GLY A 543 4.56 -33.36 -30.44
N ASN A 544 5.70 -32.67 -30.26
CA ASN A 544 6.99 -33.06 -30.82
C ASN A 544 8.00 -33.51 -29.74
N GLY A 545 7.62 -33.41 -28.46
CA GLY A 545 8.44 -33.80 -27.32
C GLY A 545 9.45 -32.74 -26.94
N VAL A 546 10.06 -32.92 -25.78
CA VAL A 546 10.96 -31.92 -25.20
C VAL A 546 12.41 -32.33 -25.31
N ARG A 547 13.30 -31.34 -25.31
CA ARG A 547 14.75 -31.54 -25.22
C ARG A 547 15.24 -30.97 -23.91
N GLY A 548 15.94 -31.80 -23.14
CA GLY A 548 16.56 -31.42 -21.87
C GLY A 548 18.07 -31.35 -22.01
N LEU A 549 18.65 -30.33 -21.37
CA LEU A 549 20.09 -30.04 -21.40
C LEU A 549 20.61 -29.82 -19.98
N ILE A 550 21.80 -30.34 -19.68
CA ILE A 550 22.56 -30.00 -18.48
C ILE A 550 23.66 -29.02 -18.90
N VAL A 551 23.61 -27.79 -18.37
CA VAL A 551 24.48 -26.68 -18.76
C VAL A 551 25.14 -26.06 -17.52
N PRO A 552 26.35 -26.51 -17.14
CA PRO A 552 27.13 -25.88 -16.09
C PRO A 552 27.74 -24.56 -16.57
N ALA A 553 27.81 -23.57 -15.68
CA ALA A 553 28.38 -22.26 -15.99
C ALA A 553 29.82 -22.36 -16.55
N GLY A 554 30.09 -21.70 -17.68
CA GLY A 554 31.44 -21.64 -18.29
C GLY A 554 31.92 -22.93 -18.95
N ARG A 555 31.06 -23.94 -19.12
CA ARG A 555 31.46 -25.29 -19.58
C ARG A 555 30.64 -25.82 -20.75
N GLY A 556 29.71 -25.04 -21.30
CA GLY A 556 28.83 -25.49 -22.38
C GLY A 556 27.83 -26.58 -21.96
N ILE A 557 27.17 -27.19 -22.94
CA ILE A 557 26.25 -28.32 -22.74
C ILE A 557 27.05 -29.60 -22.46
N VAL A 558 26.87 -30.20 -21.28
CA VAL A 558 27.59 -31.45 -20.90
C VAL A 558 26.75 -32.70 -21.05
N ALA A 559 25.42 -32.57 -21.13
CA ALA A 559 24.50 -33.66 -21.44
C ALA A 559 23.24 -33.13 -22.13
N GLU A 560 22.71 -33.90 -23.07
CA GLU A 560 21.52 -33.58 -23.86
C GLU A 560 20.71 -34.84 -24.13
N ALA A 561 19.38 -34.76 -24.06
CA ALA A 561 18.49 -35.83 -24.50
C ALA A 561 17.14 -35.29 -24.97
N VAL A 562 16.52 -36.01 -25.91
CA VAL A 562 15.17 -35.72 -26.39
C VAL A 562 14.21 -36.79 -25.87
N ALA A 563 13.17 -36.36 -25.18
CA ALA A 563 12.11 -37.23 -24.67
C ALA A 563 10.81 -36.96 -25.44
N HIS A 564 10.29 -37.98 -26.11
CA HIS A 564 8.97 -37.97 -26.73
C HIS A 564 8.31 -39.35 -26.51
N ASN A 565 7.15 -39.38 -25.85
CA ASN A 565 6.51 -40.59 -25.34
C ASN A 565 7.52 -41.58 -24.70
N SER A 566 8.46 -41.06 -23.92
CA SER A 566 9.60 -41.82 -23.39
C SER A 566 10.21 -41.13 -22.18
N ALA A 567 11.09 -41.85 -21.49
CA ALA A 567 11.98 -41.33 -20.46
C ALA A 567 13.43 -41.51 -20.92
N GLN A 568 14.26 -40.51 -20.65
CA GLN A 568 15.68 -40.47 -20.98
C GLN A 568 16.48 -40.12 -19.73
N ASP A 569 17.54 -40.87 -19.46
CA ASP A 569 18.46 -40.57 -18.37
C ASP A 569 19.53 -39.58 -18.85
N LEU A 570 19.78 -38.53 -18.06
CA LEU A 570 20.90 -37.61 -18.26
C LEU A 570 21.77 -37.60 -17.01
N ALA A 571 23.08 -37.66 -17.21
CA ALA A 571 24.04 -37.63 -16.12
C ALA A 571 25.26 -36.79 -16.51
N ALA A 572 25.91 -36.22 -15.50
CA ALA A 572 27.20 -35.56 -15.63
C ALA A 572 28.05 -35.91 -14.40
N ASP A 573 29.19 -36.54 -14.62
CA ASP A 573 30.12 -36.94 -13.57
C ASP A 573 31.25 -35.90 -13.42
N GLN A 574 31.69 -35.67 -12.18
CA GLN A 574 32.90 -34.88 -11.85
C GLN A 574 32.90 -33.43 -12.37
N LEU A 575 31.80 -32.69 -12.17
CA LEU A 575 31.78 -31.26 -12.47
C LEU A 575 32.39 -30.45 -11.31
N SER A 576 33.59 -29.90 -11.51
CA SER A 576 34.20 -28.96 -10.55
C SER A 576 33.57 -27.58 -10.67
N LEU A 577 33.08 -27.04 -9.57
CA LEU A 577 32.38 -25.77 -9.48
C LEU A 577 32.97 -24.93 -8.35
N ASN A 578 33.13 -23.63 -8.59
CA ASN A 578 33.47 -22.67 -7.55
C ASN A 578 32.19 -22.23 -6.83
N ALA A 579 32.33 -21.72 -5.61
CA ALA A 579 31.24 -21.08 -4.88
C ALA A 579 30.59 -19.98 -5.75
N GLY A 580 29.30 -20.13 -6.03
CA GLY A 580 28.50 -19.25 -6.88
C GLY A 580 28.24 -19.72 -8.30
N ASP A 581 28.96 -20.76 -8.74
CA ASP A 581 28.68 -21.36 -10.03
C ASP A 581 27.31 -22.07 -10.02
N ALA A 582 26.70 -22.15 -11.20
CA ALA A 582 25.39 -22.73 -11.38
C ALA A 582 25.42 -23.90 -12.39
N ILE A 583 24.45 -24.80 -12.24
CA ILE A 583 24.08 -25.80 -13.24
C ILE A 583 22.65 -25.53 -13.64
N ASP A 584 22.44 -25.27 -14.93
CA ASP A 584 21.13 -25.07 -15.51
C ASP A 584 20.63 -26.36 -16.14
N PHE A 585 19.43 -26.75 -15.70
CA PHE A 585 18.64 -27.81 -16.29
C PHE A 585 17.62 -27.16 -17.19
N VAL A 586 17.98 -27.07 -18.47
CA VAL A 586 17.24 -26.31 -19.48
C VAL A 586 16.33 -27.26 -20.24
N VAL A 587 15.05 -26.90 -20.36
CA VAL A 587 14.10 -27.54 -21.27
C VAL A 587 13.67 -26.54 -22.32
N ASP A 588 14.00 -26.83 -23.57
CA ASP A 588 13.52 -26.08 -24.72
C ASP A 588 12.53 -26.91 -25.55
N ASN A 589 11.75 -26.19 -26.35
CA ASN A 589 10.85 -26.80 -27.32
C ASN A 589 11.60 -27.14 -28.60
N ARG A 590 11.07 -28.09 -29.36
CA ARG A 590 11.69 -28.49 -30.63
C ARG A 590 11.18 -27.61 -31.77
N GLU A 591 9.93 -27.80 -32.20
CA GLU A 591 9.32 -27.01 -33.28
C GLU A 591 8.36 -25.97 -32.71
N ASP A 592 7.51 -26.38 -31.77
CA ASP A 592 6.62 -25.56 -30.98
C ASP A 592 6.43 -26.21 -29.59
N SER A 593 5.83 -25.47 -28.65
CA SER A 593 5.66 -25.92 -27.26
C SER A 593 4.34 -26.66 -26.99
N SER A 594 3.60 -27.12 -27.99
CA SER A 594 2.27 -27.71 -27.78
C SER A 594 2.40 -29.11 -27.22
N PHE A 595 1.68 -29.38 -26.12
CA PHE A 595 1.71 -30.65 -25.39
C PHE A 595 3.07 -30.99 -24.73
N ASP A 596 3.98 -30.01 -24.59
CA ASP A 596 5.34 -30.21 -24.07
C ASP A 596 5.44 -30.14 -22.54
N SER A 597 4.48 -30.75 -21.85
CA SER A 597 4.60 -30.98 -20.41
C SER A 597 5.60 -32.09 -20.14
N PHE A 598 6.48 -31.89 -19.17
CA PHE A 598 7.54 -32.84 -18.84
C PHE A 598 7.63 -33.10 -17.34
N GLU A 599 8.16 -34.27 -17.00
CA GLU A 599 8.65 -34.63 -15.67
C GLU A 599 10.19 -34.64 -15.73
N TRP A 600 10.88 -34.04 -14.76
CA TRP A 600 12.33 -34.11 -14.69
C TRP A 600 12.83 -34.20 -13.25
N ARG A 601 13.23 -35.41 -12.87
CA ARG A 601 13.78 -35.71 -11.56
C ARG A 601 15.30 -35.59 -11.61
N ILE A 602 15.87 -34.76 -10.75
CA ILE A 602 17.31 -34.46 -10.73
C ILE A 602 17.85 -34.70 -9.32
N GLN A 603 19.00 -35.36 -9.24
CA GLN A 603 19.77 -35.56 -8.03
C GLN A 603 21.19 -35.02 -8.25
N ILE A 604 21.70 -34.27 -7.28
CA ILE A 604 23.06 -33.72 -7.29
C ILE A 604 23.76 -34.17 -6.01
N GLN A 605 24.84 -34.93 -6.16
CA GLN A 605 25.75 -35.25 -5.07
C GLN A 605 26.87 -34.22 -5.08
N GLN A 606 26.98 -33.44 -4.01
CA GLN A 606 27.98 -32.40 -3.85
C GLN A 606 29.08 -32.88 -2.91
N ALA A 607 30.33 -32.89 -3.38
CA ALA A 607 31.48 -33.37 -2.63
C ALA A 607 32.60 -32.33 -2.53
N VAL A 608 33.33 -32.36 -1.42
CA VAL A 608 34.55 -31.57 -1.17
C VAL A 608 35.64 -32.54 -0.76
N ASP A 609 36.81 -32.46 -1.37
CA ASP A 609 37.94 -33.37 -1.11
C ASP A 609 37.57 -34.86 -1.16
N GLY A 610 36.66 -35.22 -2.09
CA GLY A 610 36.18 -36.59 -2.26
C GLY A 610 35.12 -37.05 -1.25
N ILE A 611 34.72 -36.21 -0.29
CA ILE A 611 33.70 -36.50 0.71
C ILE A 611 32.39 -35.84 0.28
N VAL A 612 31.31 -36.63 0.15
CA VAL A 612 29.97 -36.09 -0.13
C VAL A 612 29.48 -35.30 1.07
N VAL A 613 29.29 -33.99 0.89
CA VAL A 613 28.85 -33.07 1.95
C VAL A 613 27.35 -32.79 1.89
N ARG A 614 26.73 -32.81 0.70
CA ARG A 614 25.27 -32.57 0.53
C ARG A 614 24.71 -33.37 -0.64
N ASN A 615 23.44 -33.74 -0.52
CA ASN A 615 22.67 -34.37 -1.60
C ASN A 615 21.43 -33.53 -1.87
N TRP A 616 21.29 -33.06 -3.10
CA TRP A 616 20.16 -32.27 -3.56
C TRP A 616 19.21 -33.13 -4.39
N ASN A 617 17.92 -32.87 -4.24
CA ASN A 617 16.87 -33.54 -4.98
C ASN A 617 15.83 -32.51 -5.43
N SER A 618 15.59 -32.44 -6.74
CA SER A 618 14.75 -31.40 -7.32
C SER A 618 13.28 -31.44 -6.85
N GLU A 619 12.78 -32.58 -6.38
CA GLU A 619 11.40 -32.75 -5.90
C GLU A 619 11.28 -32.46 -4.40
N ARG A 620 12.19 -33.04 -3.59
CA ARG A 620 12.21 -32.85 -2.14
C ARG A 620 12.51 -31.40 -1.76
N ASP A 621 13.42 -30.79 -2.51
CA ASP A 621 13.94 -29.44 -2.23
C ASP A 621 13.18 -28.37 -3.06
N PHE A 622 11.98 -28.69 -3.56
CA PHE A 622 11.16 -27.74 -4.30
C PHE A 622 10.49 -26.73 -3.37
N GLU A 623 10.85 -25.45 -3.47
CA GLU A 623 10.43 -24.40 -2.55
C GLU A 623 9.59 -23.29 -3.21
N GLN A 624 8.78 -22.62 -2.39
CA GLN A 624 8.07 -21.38 -2.74
C GLN A 624 8.98 -20.14 -2.68
N ARG A 625 10.25 -20.28 -2.29
CA ARG A 625 11.23 -19.19 -2.22
C ARG A 625 12.33 -19.40 -3.25
N GLN A 626 12.68 -18.34 -3.98
CA GLN A 626 13.83 -18.34 -4.89
C GLN A 626 15.10 -17.90 -4.16
N PRO A 627 16.29 -18.42 -4.50
CA PRO A 627 17.57 -17.89 -4.03
C PRO A 627 17.68 -16.42 -4.43
N GLN A 628 17.70 -15.51 -3.45
CA GLN A 628 17.87 -14.08 -3.73
C GLN A 628 19.30 -13.84 -4.22
N GLN A 629 19.46 -13.23 -5.39
CA GLN A 629 20.73 -12.59 -5.73
C GLN A 629 21.00 -11.50 -4.71
N LEU A 630 22.15 -11.57 -4.03
CA LEU A 630 22.62 -10.52 -3.14
C LEU A 630 22.84 -9.21 -3.92
N LEU A 631 22.86 -8.08 -3.22
CA LEU A 631 23.19 -6.78 -3.80
C LEU A 631 24.72 -6.66 -3.96
N ASP A 632 25.20 -6.09 -5.05
CA ASP A 632 26.60 -5.64 -5.16
C ASP A 632 26.89 -4.47 -4.19
N GLN A 633 28.16 -4.10 -4.00
CA GLN A 633 28.54 -3.06 -3.04
C GLN A 633 27.89 -1.69 -3.34
N TRP A 634 27.76 -1.31 -4.62
CA TRP A 634 27.14 -0.05 -4.99
C TRP A 634 25.65 -0.04 -4.65
N SER A 635 24.97 -1.15 -4.90
CA SER A 635 23.57 -1.38 -4.55
C SER A 635 23.37 -1.45 -3.04
N GLN A 636 24.29 -2.07 -2.29
CA GLN A 636 24.27 -2.08 -0.83
C GLN A 636 24.46 -0.66 -0.27
N LEU A 637 25.40 0.13 -0.81
CA LEU A 637 25.58 1.53 -0.39
C LEU A 637 24.31 2.35 -0.63
N ALA A 638 23.68 2.21 -1.80
CA ALA A 638 22.40 2.84 -2.09
C ALA A 638 21.29 2.40 -1.10
N GLN A 639 21.23 1.11 -0.78
CA GLN A 639 20.30 0.57 0.21
C GLN A 639 20.56 1.15 1.61
N THR A 640 21.82 1.23 2.04
CA THR A 640 22.22 1.81 3.34
C THR A 640 21.78 3.27 3.46
N LEU A 641 21.92 4.07 2.40
CA LEU A 641 21.47 5.46 2.42
C LEU A 641 19.95 5.58 2.55
N MET A 642 19.18 4.70 1.89
CA MET A 642 17.72 4.64 2.04
C MET A 642 17.25 4.16 3.43
N LEU A 643 18.11 3.46 4.17
CA LEU A 643 17.83 3.00 5.53
C LEU A 643 18.05 4.06 6.62
N THR A 644 18.64 5.21 6.26
CA THR A 644 18.98 6.25 7.24
C THR A 644 17.74 6.96 7.78
N ASN A 645 17.85 7.47 9.02
CA ASN A 645 16.83 8.34 9.60
C ASN A 645 16.57 9.59 8.74
N GLU A 646 17.61 10.12 8.08
CA GLU A 646 17.49 11.29 7.20
C GLU A 646 16.61 11.01 5.97
N PHE A 647 16.57 9.76 5.49
CA PHE A 647 15.68 9.38 4.40
C PHE A 647 14.24 9.08 4.86
N VAL A 648 14.07 8.50 6.06
CA VAL A 648 12.76 8.00 6.53
C VAL A 648 12.01 8.97 7.45
N PHE A 649 12.61 10.11 7.83
CA PHE A 649 11.98 11.17 8.64
C PHE A 649 11.98 12.51 7.92
N VAL A 650 10.98 13.33 8.21
CA VAL A 650 10.90 14.75 7.83
C VAL A 650 11.23 15.58 9.07
N ASP A 651 12.18 16.49 8.90
CA ASP A 651 12.68 17.42 9.91
C ASP A 651 11.98 18.78 9.92
#